data_AF-W9KRP1-F1
#
_entry.id   AF-W9KRP1-F1
#
_cell.length_a   1.000
_cell.length_b   1.000
_cell.length_c   1.000
_cell.angle_alpha   90.00
_cell.angle_beta   90.00
_cell.angle_gamma   90.00
#
_symmetry.space_group_name_H-M   'P 1'
#
loop_
_entity.id
_entity.type
_entity.pdbx_description
1 polymer ?
#
loop_
_entity_poly.entity_id
_entity_poly.type
_entity_poly.pdbx_seq_one_letter_code
_entity_poly.pdbx_strand_id
1 'polypeptide(L)'
;MAQFEVDKVTQDLEKMDFHHPYTPYDVQEQFMKAVYDVLETGNGQVGILESPTGTGKSLSLICASLTWLRNHKSNQFEASIQESAEAYKDEPSWLVEQLLRRKREELVTRWEEREKRLETLRLREKAQEERARKRRRVEDYVPSKSRVEDEDAEWLLDDPDDRDAGPQDALSGLSKETREVLASIGLGGAKKPEEEDDLLEEEIKIYYTSRTHSQLSQFITELRRPSFPPSLPTSLAKSEETKTEAVKLLPLSSRQRLCINPTVSRLGSVQAINDRCSELQQPKSGQKCPFVPKEDLLSQTHQFRDSALATLPDIEDLHQLGKSLSVCPYYASRTALPGAEIITLPYPLLLQKSARDALGVKLEGSVVIIDEAHNIMDAVANVHAAEIKLSDLRRGRAMLGVYVKKFGKKLKGVNRVNIGRVGRVIDGLSEWMDGALKFKQEHGIVDPNDLTRPKGIDQINMFELIQYIQESKLAFKIESYISHVESEDTNSKTPRSSSPVLHTLVSFLIAFTNLSSEGRIFYQKIKGLAPDIQLSYLLLSPTYAFSSIASSARAVVLAGGTMSPFDDYKDHLFPSLEPEKITTLSCGHVIPPENLCVWTLASSRPGAPPFEFSFQKRGDTEMITQLGLAILNLCSLVPDGVVIFFPSYGYLDEVVTVWQKSQGNAQPTWDRLASRKALFKESRGASSDEVLQEYSDAILGEKSNGKGALLLSVVGGKMSEGINFSDRLGRCVIVIGLPYPNIASPDWKAKIEYIETTTQNNLTAQGVAKEEAISKGKQTARDFYENACMRAVNQSIGRAIRHRGDYAAIVLVDRRYGTERIRGKLPGWIRGGLVKDSHEKGLGGLMGAVGGFFRGKKSKSQNQ
;
A
#
# COMPACT_ATOMS: atom_id res chain seq x y z
N MET A 1 24.44 18.59 -32.42
CA MET A 1 24.54 17.14 -32.14
C MET A 1 23.45 16.70 -31.16
N ALA A 2 23.23 17.38 -30.02
CA ALA A 2 22.15 17.08 -29.07
C ALA A 2 20.72 17.05 -29.68
N GLN A 3 20.42 17.92 -30.65
CA GLN A 3 19.09 17.97 -31.27
C GLN A 3 18.81 16.81 -32.25
N PHE A 4 19.87 16.21 -32.82
CA PHE A 4 19.78 15.04 -33.69
C PHE A 4 19.66 13.72 -32.89
N GLU A 5 20.12 13.68 -31.64
CA GLU A 5 19.93 12.53 -30.74
C GLU A 5 18.50 12.46 -30.19
N VAL A 6 17.91 13.61 -29.84
CA VAL A 6 16.52 13.68 -29.34
C VAL A 6 15.51 13.25 -30.42
N ASP A 7 15.71 13.66 -31.67
CA ASP A 7 14.85 13.27 -32.81
C ASP A 7 14.96 11.78 -33.17
N LYS A 8 16.11 11.14 -32.89
CA LYS A 8 16.34 9.71 -33.13
C LYS A 8 15.71 8.83 -32.05
N VAL A 9 15.85 9.25 -30.78
CA VAL A 9 15.22 8.59 -29.63
C VAL A 9 13.69 8.65 -29.73
N THR A 10 13.12 9.78 -30.14
CA THR A 10 11.66 9.90 -30.37
C THR A 10 11.17 9.05 -31.55
N GLN A 11 11.93 8.92 -32.63
CA GLN A 11 11.58 8.02 -33.76
C GLN A 11 11.70 6.54 -33.41
N ASP A 12 12.66 6.15 -32.57
CA ASP A 12 12.83 4.76 -32.12
C ASP A 12 11.74 4.37 -31.10
N LEU A 13 11.30 5.29 -30.24
CA LEU A 13 10.16 5.11 -29.33
C LEU A 13 8.80 5.00 -30.04
N GLU A 14 8.64 5.62 -31.22
CA GLU A 14 7.41 5.49 -32.03
C GLU A 14 7.20 4.08 -32.59
N LYS A 15 8.26 3.28 -32.76
CA LYS A 15 8.23 1.92 -33.30
C LYS A 15 8.44 0.83 -32.25
N MET A 16 8.50 1.21 -30.98
CA MET A 16 8.89 0.32 -29.91
C MET A 16 7.75 -0.63 -29.51
N ASP A 17 8.00 -1.94 -29.58
CA ASP A 17 7.04 -2.96 -29.14
C ASP A 17 7.18 -3.18 -27.62
N PHE A 18 6.12 -2.85 -26.89
CA PHE A 18 6.03 -3.07 -25.43
C PHE A 18 5.61 -4.49 -25.06
N HIS A 19 5.44 -5.39 -26.04
CA HIS A 19 5.05 -6.80 -25.86
C HIS A 19 3.71 -6.94 -25.11
N HIS A 20 2.80 -6.00 -25.38
CA HIS A 20 1.48 -6.01 -24.77
C HIS A 20 0.70 -7.24 -25.29
N PRO A 21 0.07 -8.06 -24.42
CA PRO A 21 -0.53 -9.35 -24.83
C PRO A 21 -1.81 -9.19 -25.68
N TYR A 22 -2.27 -7.96 -25.84
CA TYR A 22 -3.40 -7.55 -26.68
C TYR A 22 -2.99 -6.34 -27.52
N THR A 23 -3.77 -5.98 -28.53
CA THR A 23 -3.59 -4.69 -29.20
C THR A 23 -3.85 -3.54 -28.21
N PRO A 24 -2.84 -2.73 -27.84
CA PRO A 24 -3.02 -1.65 -26.89
C PRO A 24 -3.89 -0.54 -27.50
N TYR A 25 -4.63 0.18 -26.65
CA TYR A 25 -5.27 1.42 -27.03
C TYR A 25 -4.24 2.55 -27.14
N ASP A 26 -4.51 3.58 -27.94
CA ASP A 26 -3.62 4.76 -28.07
C ASP A 26 -3.26 5.38 -26.70
N VAL A 27 -4.23 5.42 -25.77
CA VAL A 27 -4.01 5.92 -24.41
C VAL A 27 -3.10 5.02 -23.58
N GLN A 28 -3.10 3.71 -23.82
CA GLN A 28 -2.18 2.77 -23.19
C GLN A 28 -0.77 2.91 -23.78
N GLU A 29 -0.63 3.10 -25.09
CA GLU A 29 0.67 3.36 -25.71
C GLU A 29 1.31 4.64 -25.19
N GLN A 30 0.55 5.74 -25.11
CA GLN A 30 1.02 7.00 -24.51
C GLN A 30 1.48 6.80 -23.07
N PHE A 31 0.71 6.03 -22.29
CA PHE A 31 1.06 5.72 -20.91
C PHE A 31 2.34 4.87 -20.83
N MET A 32 2.49 3.84 -21.66
CA MET A 32 3.67 2.98 -21.68
C MET A 32 4.94 3.75 -22.08
N LYS A 33 4.85 4.61 -23.09
CA LYS A 33 5.95 5.49 -23.52
C LYS A 33 6.41 6.41 -22.39
N ALA A 34 5.47 7.11 -21.73
CA ALA A 34 5.82 8.00 -20.62
C ALA A 34 6.45 7.26 -19.43
N VAL A 35 5.98 6.05 -19.11
CA VAL A 35 6.63 5.20 -18.09
C VAL A 35 8.05 4.88 -18.53
N TYR A 36 8.23 4.38 -19.75
CA TYR A 36 9.55 4.00 -20.28
C TYR A 36 10.53 5.18 -20.24
N ASP A 37 10.12 6.36 -20.70
CA ASP A 37 10.96 7.56 -20.75
C ASP A 37 11.46 7.99 -19.37
N VAL A 38 10.58 7.92 -18.35
CA VAL A 38 10.94 8.21 -16.96
C VAL A 38 11.98 7.22 -16.43
N LEU A 39 11.82 5.93 -16.73
CA LEU A 39 12.76 4.89 -16.30
C LEU A 39 14.11 4.99 -17.01
N GLU A 40 14.08 5.27 -18.31
CA GLU A 40 15.26 5.38 -19.16
C GLU A 40 16.11 6.59 -18.78
N THR A 41 15.49 7.76 -18.66
CA THR A 41 16.18 9.00 -18.25
C THR A 41 16.86 8.83 -16.88
N GLY A 42 16.20 8.16 -15.94
CA GLY A 42 16.77 7.82 -14.63
C GLY A 42 17.22 9.05 -13.83
N ASN A 43 18.31 8.93 -13.06
CA ASN A 43 18.94 10.04 -12.31
C ASN A 43 18.00 10.81 -11.34
N GLY A 44 17.09 10.09 -10.71
CA GLY A 44 16.11 10.64 -9.75
C GLY A 44 14.88 11.25 -10.41
N GLN A 45 14.56 10.86 -11.65
CA GLN A 45 13.33 11.26 -12.33
C GLN A 45 12.07 10.74 -11.64
N VAL A 46 11.01 11.55 -11.66
CA VAL A 46 9.71 11.26 -11.05
C VAL A 46 8.61 11.37 -12.10
N GLY A 47 7.90 10.28 -12.34
CA GLY A 47 6.71 10.25 -13.20
C GLY A 47 5.44 10.29 -12.36
N ILE A 48 4.58 11.31 -12.55
CA ILE A 48 3.24 11.39 -11.93
C ILE A 48 2.21 11.16 -13.03
N LEU A 49 1.70 9.94 -13.13
CA LEU A 49 0.92 9.47 -14.27
C LEU A 49 -0.50 9.09 -13.83
N GLU A 50 -1.49 9.71 -14.47
CA GLU A 50 -2.90 9.37 -14.31
C GLU A 50 -3.38 8.51 -15.48
N SER A 51 -3.91 7.34 -15.16
CA SER A 51 -4.59 6.47 -16.12
C SER A 51 -5.91 6.00 -15.52
N PRO A 52 -7.07 6.40 -16.11
CA PRO A 52 -8.39 6.10 -15.54
C PRO A 52 -8.61 4.60 -15.25
N THR A 53 -9.48 4.30 -14.31
CA THR A 53 -9.84 2.91 -13.98
C THR A 53 -10.43 2.19 -15.20
N GLY A 54 -10.01 0.94 -15.42
CA GLY A 54 -10.52 0.12 -16.54
C GLY A 54 -9.78 0.29 -17.87
N THR A 55 -8.74 1.11 -17.95
CA THR A 55 -7.89 1.26 -19.14
C THR A 55 -6.75 0.25 -19.23
N GLY A 56 -6.60 -0.66 -18.26
CA GLY A 56 -5.52 -1.64 -18.23
C GLY A 56 -4.19 -1.12 -17.64
N LYS A 57 -4.23 -0.07 -16.81
CA LYS A 57 -3.07 0.57 -16.16
C LYS A 57 -2.00 -0.41 -15.65
N SER A 58 -2.36 -1.41 -14.83
CA SER A 58 -1.38 -2.34 -14.24
C SER A 58 -0.66 -3.15 -15.31
N LEU A 59 -1.37 -3.60 -16.36
CA LEU A 59 -0.76 -4.32 -17.47
C LEU A 59 0.16 -3.42 -18.29
N SER A 60 -0.25 -2.16 -18.52
CA SER A 60 0.60 -1.16 -19.19
C SER A 60 1.87 -0.83 -18.39
N LEU A 61 1.77 -0.71 -17.06
CA LEU A 61 2.94 -0.57 -16.17
C LEU A 61 3.89 -1.76 -16.32
N ILE A 62 3.37 -2.99 -16.27
CA ILE A 62 4.16 -4.22 -16.42
C ILE A 62 4.91 -4.22 -17.75
N CYS A 63 4.19 -3.98 -18.85
CA CYS A 63 4.74 -4.03 -20.21
C CYS A 63 5.84 -2.98 -20.41
N ALA A 64 5.60 -1.73 -19.98
CA ALA A 64 6.59 -0.67 -20.08
C ALA A 64 7.83 -0.94 -19.23
N SER A 65 7.66 -1.30 -17.96
CA SER A 65 8.78 -1.46 -17.02
C SER A 65 9.64 -2.68 -17.32
N LEU A 66 9.04 -3.78 -17.78
CA LEU A 66 9.81 -4.97 -18.17
C LEU A 66 10.49 -4.83 -19.52
N THR A 67 9.84 -4.19 -20.50
CA THR A 67 10.49 -3.88 -21.77
C THR A 67 11.71 -2.99 -21.51
N TRP A 68 11.58 -1.98 -20.64
CA TRP A 68 12.70 -1.18 -20.17
C TRP A 68 13.78 -2.04 -19.50
N LEU A 69 13.43 -2.91 -18.56
CA LEU A 69 14.41 -3.74 -17.87
C LEU A 69 15.20 -4.64 -18.82
N ARG A 70 14.53 -5.27 -19.80
CA ARG A 70 15.18 -6.11 -20.81
C ARG A 70 16.15 -5.31 -21.67
N ASN A 71 15.70 -4.16 -22.19
CA ASN A 71 16.54 -3.27 -22.98
C ASN A 71 17.74 -2.75 -22.17
N HIS A 72 17.51 -2.35 -20.93
CA HIS A 72 18.55 -1.87 -20.03
C HIS A 72 19.60 -2.96 -19.75
N LYS A 73 19.19 -4.20 -19.49
CA LYS A 73 20.10 -5.33 -19.32
C LYS A 73 20.90 -5.63 -20.59
N SER A 74 20.26 -5.60 -21.76
CA SER A 74 20.94 -5.77 -23.05
C SER A 74 21.99 -4.67 -23.28
N ASN A 75 21.64 -3.42 -23.00
CA ASN A 75 22.55 -2.28 -23.13
C ASN A 75 23.73 -2.36 -22.14
N GLN A 76 23.49 -2.79 -20.89
CA GLN A 76 24.56 -3.05 -19.92
C GLN A 76 25.51 -4.15 -20.39
N PHE A 77 24.98 -5.21 -20.99
CA PHE A 77 25.77 -6.28 -21.55
C PHE A 77 26.69 -5.77 -22.67
N GLU A 78 26.16 -4.97 -23.59
CA GLU A 78 26.93 -4.33 -24.66
C GLU A 78 27.98 -3.35 -24.11
N ALA A 79 27.62 -2.53 -23.12
CA ALA A 79 28.55 -1.61 -22.47
C ALA A 79 29.72 -2.36 -21.78
N SER A 80 29.45 -3.47 -21.09
CA SER A 80 30.51 -4.30 -20.48
C SER A 80 31.47 -4.90 -21.51
N ILE A 81 30.97 -5.21 -22.71
CA ILE A 81 31.82 -5.66 -23.82
C ILE A 81 32.65 -4.50 -24.35
N GLN A 82 32.05 -3.33 -24.53
CA GLN A 82 32.72 -2.14 -25.04
C GLN A 82 33.82 -1.65 -24.09
N GLU A 83 33.57 -1.62 -22.78
CA GLU A 83 34.56 -1.27 -21.77
C GLU A 83 35.77 -2.22 -21.81
N SER A 84 35.53 -3.52 -22.01
CA SER A 84 36.62 -4.48 -22.23
C SER A 84 37.34 -4.25 -23.55
N ALA A 85 36.63 -3.84 -24.61
CA ALA A 85 37.26 -3.51 -25.88
C ALA A 85 38.21 -2.31 -25.74
N GLU A 86 37.81 -1.32 -24.93
CA GLU A 86 38.64 -0.16 -24.59
C GLU A 86 39.83 -0.54 -23.71
N ALA A 87 39.64 -1.45 -22.75
CA ALA A 87 40.73 -1.95 -21.90
C ALA A 87 41.81 -2.71 -22.69
N TYR A 88 41.45 -3.36 -23.81
CA TYR A 88 42.37 -4.08 -24.68
C TYR A 88 42.85 -3.26 -25.88
N LYS A 89 42.60 -1.94 -25.93
CA LYS A 89 42.87 -1.12 -27.12
C LYS A 89 44.34 -1.09 -27.56
N ASP A 90 45.27 -1.31 -26.63
CA ASP A 90 46.71 -1.34 -26.91
C ASP A 90 47.23 -2.72 -27.38
N GLU A 91 46.39 -3.75 -27.37
CA GLU A 91 46.72 -5.11 -27.82
C GLU A 91 46.50 -5.27 -29.35
N PRO A 92 47.14 -6.26 -30.00
CA PRO A 92 46.91 -6.55 -31.41
C PRO A 92 45.44 -6.87 -31.71
N SER A 93 44.90 -6.34 -32.81
CA SER A 93 43.47 -6.45 -33.17
C SER A 93 42.91 -7.87 -33.15
N TRP A 94 43.69 -8.87 -33.60
CA TRP A 94 43.29 -10.28 -33.58
C TRP A 94 43.15 -10.84 -32.16
N LEU A 95 43.97 -10.37 -31.21
CA LEU A 95 43.93 -10.76 -29.81
C LEU A 95 42.75 -10.11 -29.09
N VAL A 96 42.51 -8.82 -29.36
CA VAL A 96 41.33 -8.08 -28.85
C VAL A 96 40.04 -8.75 -29.29
N GLU A 97 39.92 -9.09 -30.58
CA GLU A 97 38.75 -9.77 -31.12
C GLU A 97 38.54 -11.16 -30.48
N GLN A 98 39.61 -11.92 -30.26
CA GLN A 98 39.55 -13.22 -29.58
C GLN A 98 39.16 -13.09 -28.10
N LEU A 99 39.68 -12.10 -27.36
CA LEU A 99 39.35 -11.85 -25.96
C LEU A 99 37.89 -11.40 -25.81
N LEU A 100 37.42 -10.50 -26.66
CA LEU A 100 36.02 -10.06 -26.69
C LEU A 100 35.08 -11.21 -27.05
N ARG A 101 35.47 -12.06 -28.00
CA ARG A 101 34.71 -13.27 -28.33
C ARG A 101 34.62 -14.23 -27.16
N ARG A 102 35.74 -14.47 -26.45
CA ARG A 102 35.77 -15.32 -25.25
C ARG A 102 34.87 -14.76 -24.15
N LYS A 103 34.93 -13.45 -23.88
CA LYS A 103 34.08 -12.79 -22.88
C LYS A 103 32.60 -12.88 -23.26
N ARG A 104 32.25 -12.67 -24.53
CA ARG A 104 30.89 -12.86 -25.06
C ARG A 104 30.39 -14.29 -24.85
N GLU A 105 31.19 -15.28 -25.24
CA GLU A 105 30.85 -16.69 -25.08
C GLU A 105 30.66 -17.05 -23.61
N GLU A 106 31.55 -16.59 -22.72
CA GLU A 106 31.46 -16.80 -21.28
C GLU A 106 30.17 -16.22 -20.69
N LEU A 107 29.85 -14.96 -20.97
CA LEU A 107 28.63 -14.32 -20.47
C LEU A 107 27.35 -15.01 -20.97
N VAL A 108 27.32 -15.43 -22.25
CA VAL A 108 26.20 -16.19 -22.83
C VAL A 108 26.07 -17.55 -22.14
N THR A 109 27.16 -18.29 -21.95
CA THR A 109 27.11 -19.60 -21.28
C THR A 109 26.60 -19.50 -19.85
N ARG A 110 27.04 -18.48 -19.08
CA ARG A 110 26.54 -18.24 -17.72
C ARG A 110 25.03 -17.96 -17.72
N TRP A 111 24.55 -17.17 -18.67
CA TRP A 111 23.11 -16.89 -18.81
C TRP A 111 22.31 -18.15 -19.16
N GLU A 112 22.77 -18.93 -20.14
CA GLU A 112 22.12 -20.17 -20.59
C GLU A 112 22.05 -21.21 -19.46
N GLU A 113 23.13 -21.38 -18.70
CA GLU A 113 23.17 -22.29 -17.55
C GLU A 113 22.18 -21.89 -16.45
N ARG A 114 22.08 -20.58 -16.16
CA ARG A 114 21.12 -20.03 -15.19
C ARG A 114 19.68 -20.29 -15.61
N GLU A 115 19.32 -19.97 -16.85
CA GLU A 115 17.95 -20.15 -17.36
C GLU A 115 17.57 -21.64 -17.43
N LYS A 116 18.47 -22.50 -17.90
CA LYS A 116 18.24 -23.95 -17.95
C LYS A 116 18.01 -24.53 -16.56
N ARG A 117 18.77 -24.08 -15.55
CA ARG A 117 18.56 -24.49 -14.15
C ARG A 117 17.16 -24.11 -13.68
N LEU A 118 16.72 -22.87 -13.90
CA LEU A 118 15.37 -22.42 -13.52
C LEU A 118 14.26 -23.17 -14.27
N GLU A 119 14.43 -23.45 -15.57
CA GLU A 119 13.46 -24.19 -16.37
C GLU A 119 13.26 -25.64 -15.89
N THR A 120 14.34 -26.35 -15.58
CA THR A 120 14.24 -27.71 -15.03
C THR A 120 13.46 -27.75 -13.71
N LEU A 121 13.60 -26.72 -12.88
CA LEU A 121 12.87 -26.58 -11.63
C LEU A 121 11.38 -26.29 -11.86
N ARG A 122 11.03 -25.41 -12.81
CA ARG A 122 9.63 -25.18 -13.22
C ARG A 122 8.94 -26.47 -13.63
N LEU A 123 9.59 -27.29 -14.45
CA LEU A 123 9.05 -28.57 -14.91
C LEU A 123 8.86 -29.54 -13.74
N ARG A 124 9.81 -29.57 -12.80
CA ARG A 124 9.71 -30.39 -11.59
C ARG A 124 8.55 -29.98 -10.69
N GLU A 125 8.36 -28.68 -10.47
CA GLU A 125 7.25 -28.18 -9.66
C GLU A 125 5.90 -28.42 -10.31
N LYS A 126 5.77 -28.13 -11.61
CA LYS A 126 4.53 -28.43 -12.36
C LYS A 126 4.17 -29.92 -12.28
N ALA A 127 5.16 -30.80 -12.37
CA ALA A 127 4.95 -32.25 -12.19
C ALA A 127 4.54 -32.61 -10.75
N GLN A 128 5.07 -31.91 -9.73
CA GLN A 128 4.67 -32.09 -8.33
C GLN A 128 3.24 -31.58 -8.07
N GLU A 129 2.86 -30.42 -8.61
CA GLU A 129 1.50 -29.89 -8.55
C GLU A 129 0.49 -30.81 -9.23
N GLU A 130 0.79 -31.34 -10.42
CA GLU A 130 -0.08 -32.29 -11.10
C GLU A 130 -0.24 -33.58 -10.31
N ARG A 131 0.83 -34.07 -9.67
CA ARG A 131 0.78 -35.23 -8.76
C ARG A 131 -0.04 -34.91 -7.50
N ALA A 132 0.11 -33.72 -6.93
CA ALA A 132 -0.67 -33.27 -5.77
C ALA A 132 -2.16 -33.08 -6.11
N ARG A 133 -2.48 -32.56 -7.30
CA ARG A 133 -3.86 -32.40 -7.80
C ARG A 133 -4.51 -33.76 -8.09
N LYS A 134 -3.73 -34.73 -8.57
CA LYS A 134 -4.17 -36.14 -8.71
C LYS A 134 -4.37 -36.82 -7.34
N ARG A 135 -3.52 -36.51 -6.35
CA ARG A 135 -3.65 -37.01 -4.97
C ARG A 135 -4.79 -36.36 -4.19
N ARG A 136 -5.12 -35.08 -4.40
CA ARG A 136 -6.29 -34.41 -3.80
C ARG A 136 -7.65 -34.99 -4.23
N ARG A 137 -7.67 -35.98 -5.14
CA ARG A 137 -8.85 -36.81 -5.44
C ARG A 137 -8.95 -38.08 -4.58
N VAL A 138 -7.97 -38.35 -3.71
CA VAL A 138 -7.89 -39.56 -2.89
C VAL A 138 -7.38 -39.19 -1.48
N GLU A 139 -8.30 -39.29 -0.52
CA GLU A 139 -8.13 -39.40 0.94
C GLU A 139 -8.00 -38.15 1.83
N ASP A 140 -8.95 -38.12 2.77
CA ASP A 140 -9.03 -37.34 4.02
C ASP A 140 -8.34 -38.09 5.18
N TYR A 141 -7.70 -37.29 6.06
CA TYR A 141 -7.51 -37.48 7.52
C TYR A 141 -6.54 -38.52 8.10
N VAL A 142 -5.45 -38.05 8.75
CA VAL A 142 -4.91 -38.57 10.04
C VAL A 142 -4.14 -37.46 10.79
N PRO A 143 -4.30 -37.26 12.13
CA PRO A 143 -3.45 -36.38 12.94
C PRO A 143 -2.52 -37.16 13.89
N SER A 144 -1.28 -36.68 14.10
CA SER A 144 -0.34 -37.21 15.11
C SER A 144 -0.13 -36.24 16.28
N LYS A 145 -0.18 -36.78 17.51
CA LYS A 145 0.06 -36.09 18.80
C LYS A 145 1.55 -35.87 19.08
N SER A 146 1.89 -34.77 19.76
CA SER A 146 3.18 -34.58 20.44
C SER A 146 2.99 -34.24 21.93
N ARG A 147 4.00 -34.61 22.73
CA ARG A 147 4.06 -34.68 24.19
C ARG A 147 4.79 -33.45 24.77
N VAL A 148 4.44 -33.05 26.00
CA VAL A 148 4.96 -31.85 26.71
C VAL A 148 5.83 -32.31 27.89
N GLU A 149 6.98 -31.68 28.11
CA GLU A 149 7.70 -31.65 29.41
C GLU A 149 8.25 -30.24 29.67
N ASP A 150 8.28 -29.86 30.96
CA ASP A 150 8.39 -28.53 31.55
C ASP A 150 9.83 -27.95 31.61
N GLU A 151 9.91 -26.60 31.60
CA GLU A 151 11.10 -25.78 31.79
C GLU A 151 10.88 -24.78 32.96
N ASP A 152 11.88 -24.63 33.84
CA ASP A 152 11.96 -23.53 34.81
C ASP A 152 13.40 -22.98 34.83
N ALA A 153 13.74 -22.10 33.88
CA ALA A 153 14.98 -21.32 33.88
C ALA A 153 14.94 -20.00 33.05
N GLU A 154 13.75 -19.44 32.74
CA GLU A 154 13.56 -18.46 31.63
C GLU A 154 13.53 -16.96 32.02
N TRP A 155 14.19 -16.48 33.09
CA TRP A 155 13.95 -15.08 33.56
C TRP A 155 15.16 -14.27 34.05
N LEU A 156 16.28 -14.21 33.30
CA LEU A 156 17.37 -13.25 33.57
C LEU A 156 17.79 -12.42 32.34
N LEU A 157 18.14 -11.15 32.58
CA LEU A 157 18.62 -10.19 31.59
C LEU A 157 20.14 -10.31 31.37
N ASP A 158 20.59 -10.13 30.13
CA ASP A 158 22.00 -10.04 29.77
C ASP A 158 22.51 -8.63 29.52
N ASP A 159 23.82 -8.48 29.69
CA ASP A 159 24.60 -7.27 29.52
C ASP A 159 25.55 -7.29 28.30
N PRO A 160 25.94 -6.11 27.79
CA PRO A 160 26.90 -5.96 26.70
C PRO A 160 28.32 -5.76 27.25
N ASP A 161 29.14 -6.80 27.18
CA ASP A 161 30.58 -6.78 26.94
C ASP A 161 31.17 -8.14 27.30
N ASP A 162 31.48 -8.93 26.26
CA ASP A 162 32.61 -9.86 26.27
C ASP A 162 32.94 -10.19 24.80
N ARG A 163 33.96 -9.49 24.29
CA ARG A 163 34.68 -9.87 23.07
C ARG A 163 35.90 -10.65 23.52
N ASP A 164 35.87 -11.97 23.39
CA ASP A 164 36.99 -12.79 22.90
C ASP A 164 36.70 -14.29 23.06
N ALA A 165 36.65 -15.00 21.93
CA ALA A 165 37.17 -16.36 21.72
C ALA A 165 36.67 -16.87 20.36
N GLY A 166 37.60 -17.08 19.41
CA GLY A 166 37.31 -17.62 18.09
C GLY A 166 36.83 -19.08 18.10
N PRO A 167 36.36 -19.61 16.96
CA PRO A 167 35.77 -20.94 16.88
C PRO A 167 36.85 -22.02 16.92
N GLN A 168 36.73 -22.96 17.86
CA GLN A 168 37.48 -24.21 17.87
C GLN A 168 36.95 -25.13 16.77
N ASP A 169 37.82 -25.38 15.79
CA ASP A 169 37.65 -26.25 14.65
C ASP A 169 37.53 -27.73 15.09
N ALA A 170 36.39 -28.37 14.78
CA ALA A 170 36.02 -29.73 15.20
C ALA A 170 36.84 -30.85 14.54
N LEU A 171 37.90 -30.52 13.79
CA LEU A 171 38.79 -31.46 13.11
C LEU A 171 40.26 -31.37 13.56
N SER A 172 40.56 -30.62 14.63
CA SER A 172 41.94 -30.40 15.11
C SER A 172 42.67 -31.63 15.67
N GLY A 173 42.01 -32.78 15.75
CA GLY A 173 42.58 -34.04 16.26
C GLY A 173 43.18 -35.00 15.22
N LEU A 174 43.18 -34.67 13.93
CA LEU A 174 43.69 -35.56 12.87
C LEU A 174 45.04 -35.09 12.32
N SER A 175 45.96 -36.02 12.07
CA SER A 175 47.27 -35.72 11.49
C SER A 175 47.12 -35.12 10.08
N LYS A 176 48.09 -34.28 9.70
CA LYS A 176 48.10 -33.56 8.42
C LYS A 176 48.01 -34.50 7.21
N GLU A 177 48.65 -35.67 7.31
CA GLU A 177 48.61 -36.72 6.28
C GLU A 177 47.22 -37.35 6.14
N THR A 178 46.48 -37.51 7.26
CA THR A 178 45.13 -38.09 7.24
C THR A 178 44.12 -37.13 6.58
N ARG A 179 44.33 -35.82 6.72
CA ARG A 179 43.52 -34.77 6.06
C ARG A 179 43.73 -34.73 4.54
N GLU A 180 44.98 -34.90 4.09
CA GLU A 180 45.30 -34.91 2.65
C GLU A 180 44.76 -36.16 1.93
N VAL A 181 44.78 -37.33 2.60
CA VAL A 181 44.20 -38.56 2.05
C VAL A 181 42.67 -38.49 1.95
N LEU A 182 41.98 -37.94 2.96
CA LEU A 182 40.52 -37.74 2.92
C LEU A 182 40.08 -36.75 1.83
N ALA A 183 40.87 -35.71 1.57
CA ALA A 183 40.66 -34.79 0.45
C ALA A 183 40.84 -35.47 -0.92
N SER A 184 41.82 -36.36 -1.05
CA SER A 184 42.08 -37.11 -2.31
C SER A 184 40.99 -38.15 -2.65
N ILE A 185 40.21 -38.59 -1.66
CA ILE A 185 39.13 -39.59 -1.80
C ILE A 185 37.75 -38.91 -2.03
N GLY A 186 37.70 -37.58 -2.07
CA GLY A 186 36.46 -36.83 -2.35
C GLY A 186 35.45 -36.81 -1.19
N LEU A 187 35.87 -37.18 0.01
CA LEU A 187 35.07 -37.21 1.24
C LEU A 187 35.77 -36.36 2.30
N GLY A 188 35.77 -35.03 2.12
CA GLY A 188 36.43 -34.15 3.10
C GLY A 188 36.67 -32.69 2.69
N GLY A 189 35.94 -32.17 1.70
CA GLY A 189 35.94 -30.75 1.40
C GLY A 189 34.52 -30.22 1.44
N ALA A 190 34.18 -29.40 2.44
CA ALA A 190 33.13 -28.43 2.22
C ALA A 190 33.54 -27.63 0.98
N LYS A 191 32.77 -27.74 -0.12
CA LYS A 191 32.82 -26.72 -1.15
C LYS A 191 32.75 -25.38 -0.43
N LYS A 192 33.71 -24.49 -0.66
CA LYS A 192 33.64 -23.12 -0.16
C LYS A 192 32.24 -22.57 -0.47
N PRO A 193 31.55 -21.94 0.50
CA PRO A 193 30.28 -21.27 0.22
C PRO A 193 30.43 -20.12 -0.80
N GLU A 194 31.66 -19.62 -0.98
CA GLU A 194 31.98 -18.46 -1.82
C GLU A 194 31.71 -18.69 -3.32
N GLU A 195 31.87 -19.90 -3.86
CA GLU A 195 31.75 -20.12 -5.32
C GLU A 195 30.30 -20.19 -5.85
N GLU A 196 29.30 -20.41 -4.99
CA GLU A 196 27.88 -20.45 -5.41
C GLU A 196 27.09 -19.15 -5.10
N ASP A 197 27.56 -18.32 -4.16
CA ASP A 197 26.95 -17.01 -3.84
C ASP A 197 27.50 -15.87 -4.73
N ASP A 198 28.69 -16.02 -5.33
CA ASP A 198 29.27 -15.08 -6.31
C ASP A 198 28.52 -15.01 -7.67
N LEU A 199 27.47 -15.83 -7.85
CA LEU A 199 26.66 -15.91 -9.09
C LEU A 199 25.53 -14.87 -9.19
N LEU A 200 25.33 -14.03 -8.17
CA LEU A 200 24.23 -13.06 -8.10
C LEU A 200 24.78 -11.65 -7.91
N GLU A 201 25.22 -11.03 -9.01
CA GLU A 201 25.49 -9.59 -9.03
C GLU A 201 24.20 -8.81 -8.65
N GLU A 202 24.35 -7.74 -7.87
CA GLU A 202 23.23 -6.85 -7.52
C GLU A 202 22.76 -6.09 -8.78
N GLU A 203 21.93 -6.74 -9.60
CA GLU A 203 21.28 -6.13 -10.76
C GLU A 203 20.23 -5.09 -10.34
N ILE A 204 19.87 -4.19 -11.26
CA ILE A 204 18.79 -3.22 -11.04
C ILE A 204 17.47 -3.94 -10.80
N LYS A 205 16.74 -3.50 -9.76
CA LYS A 205 15.47 -4.08 -9.33
C LYS A 205 14.32 -3.11 -9.52
N ILE A 206 13.13 -3.67 -9.78
CA ILE A 206 11.87 -2.92 -9.81
C ILE A 206 11.09 -3.23 -8.55
N TYR A 207 10.92 -2.25 -7.68
CA TYR A 207 10.05 -2.33 -6.51
C TYR A 207 8.64 -1.90 -6.90
N TYR A 208 7.71 -2.85 -6.96
CA TYR A 208 6.31 -2.57 -7.22
C TYR A 208 5.51 -2.54 -5.93
N THR A 209 4.79 -1.45 -5.70
CA THR A 209 4.06 -1.23 -4.45
C THR A 209 2.62 -0.84 -4.69
N SER A 210 1.75 -1.35 -3.82
CA SER A 210 0.31 -1.07 -3.87
C SER A 210 -0.26 -0.97 -2.45
N ARG A 211 -1.46 -0.41 -2.34
CA ARG A 211 -2.14 -0.18 -1.06
C ARG A 211 -2.48 -1.47 -0.31
N THR A 212 -2.89 -2.52 -1.02
CA THR A 212 -3.41 -3.76 -0.42
C THR A 212 -2.76 -5.02 -1.00
N HIS A 213 -2.73 -6.10 -0.21
CA HIS A 213 -2.20 -7.39 -0.67
C HIS A 213 -3.01 -7.99 -1.84
N SER A 214 -4.33 -7.81 -1.88
CA SER A 214 -5.16 -8.31 -2.99
C SER A 214 -4.81 -7.66 -4.33
N GLN A 215 -4.46 -6.37 -4.33
CA GLN A 215 -3.96 -5.68 -5.53
C GLN A 215 -2.60 -6.23 -5.99
N LEU A 216 -1.72 -6.60 -5.06
CA LEU A 216 -0.45 -7.24 -5.40
C LEU A 216 -0.67 -8.64 -6.01
N SER A 217 -1.59 -9.44 -5.47
CA SER A 217 -1.96 -10.73 -6.06
C SER A 217 -2.57 -10.56 -7.46
N GLN A 218 -3.37 -9.50 -7.67
CA GLN A 218 -3.89 -9.15 -9.00
C GLN A 218 -2.76 -8.78 -9.96
N PHE A 219 -1.79 -7.97 -9.52
CA PHE A 219 -0.61 -7.62 -10.31
C PHE A 219 0.18 -8.86 -10.74
N ILE A 220 0.43 -9.81 -9.84
CA ILE A 220 1.13 -11.07 -10.16
C ILE A 220 0.34 -11.88 -11.20
N THR A 221 -0.98 -11.87 -11.13
CA THR A 221 -1.84 -12.54 -12.11
C THR A 221 -1.76 -11.89 -13.50
N GLU A 222 -1.73 -10.56 -13.57
CA GLU A 222 -1.54 -9.82 -14.82
C GLU A 222 -0.13 -10.01 -15.40
N LEU A 223 0.89 -10.11 -14.54
CA LEU A 223 2.29 -10.34 -14.93
C LEU A 223 2.51 -11.68 -15.65
N ARG A 224 1.65 -12.68 -15.39
CA ARG A 224 1.70 -13.99 -16.07
C ARG A 224 1.24 -13.95 -17.54
N ARG A 225 0.66 -12.84 -18.01
CA ARG A 225 0.09 -12.72 -19.37
C ARG A 225 1.10 -12.31 -20.45
N PRO A 226 1.88 -11.22 -20.29
CA PRO A 226 2.85 -10.81 -21.30
C PRO A 226 4.06 -11.77 -21.34
N SER A 227 4.72 -11.80 -22.48
CA SER A 227 5.96 -12.56 -22.68
C SER A 227 7.00 -11.63 -23.28
N PHE A 228 8.21 -11.67 -22.74
CA PHE A 228 9.29 -10.75 -23.10
C PHE A 228 10.45 -11.48 -23.77
N PRO A 229 11.18 -10.82 -24.70
CA PRO A 229 12.36 -11.38 -25.31
C PRO A 229 13.50 -11.55 -24.29
N PRO A 230 14.52 -12.37 -24.61
CA PRO A 230 15.71 -12.51 -23.79
C PRO A 230 16.45 -11.18 -23.59
N SER A 231 17.07 -11.01 -22.42
CA SER A 231 17.94 -9.87 -22.10
C SER A 231 19.30 -9.92 -22.82
N LEU A 232 19.57 -10.97 -23.59
CA LEU A 232 20.78 -11.08 -24.40
C LEU A 232 20.67 -10.23 -25.67
N PRO A 233 21.74 -9.53 -26.09
CA PRO A 233 21.74 -8.80 -27.35
C PRO A 233 21.42 -9.72 -28.53
N THR A 234 20.63 -9.22 -29.49
CA THR A 234 20.19 -9.96 -30.69
C THR A 234 21.36 -10.51 -31.51
N SER A 235 22.55 -9.90 -31.40
CA SER A 235 23.78 -10.34 -32.05
C SER A 235 24.37 -11.64 -31.49
N LEU A 236 23.93 -12.09 -30.31
CA LEU A 236 24.51 -13.20 -29.55
C LEU A 236 23.54 -14.34 -29.27
N ALA A 237 22.24 -14.15 -29.49
CA ALA A 237 21.25 -15.21 -29.34
C ALA A 237 21.52 -16.34 -30.37
N LYS A 238 22.19 -17.41 -29.93
CA LYS A 238 22.42 -18.60 -30.73
C LYS A 238 21.11 -19.41 -30.77
N SER A 239 20.51 -19.52 -31.95
CA SER A 239 19.39 -20.42 -32.30
C SER A 239 17.95 -20.02 -31.90
N GLU A 240 16.98 -20.49 -32.70
CA GLU A 240 15.53 -20.23 -32.63
C GLU A 240 14.82 -20.83 -31.39
N GLU A 241 15.55 -21.44 -30.44
CA GLU A 241 14.97 -22.26 -29.36
C GLU A 241 14.59 -21.46 -28.10
N THR A 242 15.24 -20.35 -27.77
CA THR A 242 14.93 -19.51 -26.59
C THR A 242 14.21 -18.22 -26.98
N LYS A 243 12.90 -18.32 -27.27
CA LYS A 243 12.09 -17.18 -27.73
C LYS A 243 11.72 -16.18 -26.63
N THR A 244 11.76 -16.58 -25.36
CA THR A 244 11.15 -15.80 -24.26
C THR A 244 11.92 -15.97 -22.95
N GLU A 245 12.17 -14.88 -22.24
CA GLU A 245 12.74 -14.92 -20.88
C GLU A 245 11.64 -14.72 -19.83
N ALA A 246 11.59 -15.66 -18.89
CA ALA A 246 10.62 -15.58 -17.81
C ALA A 246 11.07 -14.59 -16.72
N VAL A 247 10.11 -13.83 -16.23
CA VAL A 247 10.30 -12.82 -15.18
C VAL A 247 10.57 -13.49 -13.85
N LYS A 248 11.56 -12.97 -13.10
CA LYS A 248 11.84 -13.42 -11.72
C LYS A 248 11.21 -12.44 -10.73
N LEU A 249 10.17 -12.87 -10.01
CA LEU A 249 9.44 -12.04 -9.06
C LEU A 249 9.52 -12.60 -7.64
N LEU A 250 9.69 -11.73 -6.66
CA LEU A 250 9.65 -12.08 -5.24
C LEU A 250 8.69 -11.18 -4.45
N PRO A 251 7.61 -11.73 -3.87
CA PRO A 251 6.77 -10.95 -2.96
C PRO A 251 7.34 -10.89 -1.55
N LEU A 252 7.43 -9.69 -0.99
CA LEU A 252 7.78 -9.46 0.41
C LEU A 252 6.52 -9.14 1.23
N SER A 253 6.45 -9.72 2.43
CA SER A 253 5.33 -9.54 3.34
C SER A 253 5.76 -9.56 4.80
N SER A 254 4.82 -9.25 5.70
CA SER A 254 5.06 -9.25 7.13
C SER A 254 5.18 -10.67 7.70
N ARG A 255 5.78 -10.79 8.89
CA ARG A 255 5.88 -12.05 9.62
C ARG A 255 4.50 -12.67 9.89
N GLN A 256 3.45 -11.86 10.05
CA GLN A 256 2.10 -12.34 10.32
C GLN A 256 1.58 -13.27 9.20
N ARG A 257 1.94 -13.01 7.95
CA ARG A 257 1.50 -13.81 6.79
C ARG A 257 2.45 -14.95 6.46
N LEU A 258 3.77 -14.73 6.61
CA LEU A 258 4.79 -15.69 6.20
C LEU A 258 5.24 -16.65 7.32
N CYS A 259 4.86 -16.43 8.58
CA CYS A 259 5.29 -17.31 9.67
C CYS A 259 4.57 -18.67 9.62
N ILE A 260 5.34 -19.75 9.57
CA ILE A 260 4.86 -21.14 9.61
C ILE A 260 4.96 -21.78 11.01
N ASN A 261 5.61 -21.10 11.97
CA ASN A 261 5.77 -21.63 13.32
C ASN A 261 4.44 -21.50 14.09
N PRO A 262 3.78 -22.60 14.49
CA PRO A 262 2.46 -22.55 15.12
C PRO A 262 2.44 -21.84 16.47
N THR A 263 3.55 -21.76 17.20
CA THR A 263 3.60 -21.03 18.48
C THR A 263 3.60 -19.52 18.28
N VAL A 264 4.16 -19.06 17.15
CA VAL A 264 4.26 -17.64 16.81
C VAL A 264 3.05 -17.19 15.99
N SER A 265 2.63 -17.97 14.99
CA SER A 265 1.56 -17.60 14.06
C SER A 265 0.18 -17.51 14.71
N ARG A 266 -0.02 -18.14 15.88
CA ARG A 266 -1.27 -18.08 16.66
C ARG A 266 -1.42 -16.81 17.49
N LEU A 267 -0.38 -15.99 17.61
CA LEU A 267 -0.45 -14.75 18.36
C LEU A 267 -1.36 -13.74 17.62
N GLY A 268 -2.30 -13.14 18.35
CA GLY A 268 -3.32 -12.26 17.75
C GLY A 268 -2.81 -10.88 17.32
N SER A 269 -1.65 -10.45 17.83
CA SER A 269 -1.08 -9.12 17.54
C SER A 269 0.17 -9.23 16.65
N VAL A 270 0.27 -8.38 15.63
CA VAL A 270 1.44 -8.26 14.73
C VAL A 270 2.72 -7.99 15.54
N GLN A 271 2.61 -7.18 16.59
CA GLN A 271 3.75 -6.82 17.42
C GLN A 271 4.24 -8.03 18.23
N ALA A 272 3.32 -8.77 18.86
CA ALA A 272 3.65 -9.99 19.59
C ALA A 272 4.31 -11.04 18.70
N ILE A 273 3.85 -11.18 17.44
CA ILE A 273 4.49 -12.04 16.43
C ILE A 273 5.94 -11.62 16.18
N ASN A 274 6.18 -10.32 15.96
CA ASN A 274 7.51 -9.79 15.70
C ASN A 274 8.46 -10.04 16.87
N ASP A 275 8.00 -9.80 18.09
CA ASP A 275 8.85 -9.90 19.27
C ASP A 275 9.18 -11.35 19.61
N ARG A 276 8.18 -12.25 19.64
CA ARG A 276 8.41 -13.68 19.87
C ARG A 276 9.30 -14.28 18.78
N CYS A 277 9.11 -13.90 17.51
CA CYS A 277 10.00 -14.34 16.44
C CYS A 277 11.45 -13.87 16.66
N SER A 278 11.64 -12.64 17.14
CA SER A 278 12.95 -12.05 17.40
C SER A 278 13.61 -12.60 18.66
N GLU A 279 12.83 -13.08 19.62
CA GLU A 279 13.29 -13.78 20.82
C GLU A 279 13.84 -15.17 20.47
N LEU A 280 13.10 -15.95 19.67
CA LEU A 280 13.51 -17.29 19.20
C LEU A 280 14.78 -17.28 18.32
N GLN A 281 15.28 -16.10 17.95
CA GLN A 281 16.53 -15.91 17.21
C GLN A 281 17.71 -15.58 18.10
N GLN A 282 17.48 -15.29 19.38
CA GLN A 282 18.58 -14.96 20.28
C GLN A 282 19.44 -16.20 20.55
N PRO A 283 20.77 -16.04 20.66
CA PRO A 283 21.67 -17.17 20.90
C PRO A 283 21.39 -17.88 22.24
N LYS A 284 20.81 -17.16 23.20
CA LYS A 284 20.55 -17.59 24.58
C LYS A 284 19.11 -18.09 24.83
N SER A 285 18.25 -18.12 23.83
CA SER A 285 16.90 -18.69 23.98
C SER A 285 16.98 -20.21 24.13
N GLY A 286 16.37 -20.78 25.17
CA GLY A 286 16.34 -22.23 25.40
C GLY A 286 15.76 -23.03 24.24
N GLN A 287 14.83 -22.43 23.49
CA GLN A 287 14.25 -23.01 22.27
C GLN A 287 14.41 -22.07 21.07
N LYS A 288 15.30 -22.41 20.13
CA LYS A 288 15.42 -21.69 18.85
C LYS A 288 14.32 -22.09 17.89
N CYS A 289 13.91 -21.17 17.01
CA CYS A 289 12.96 -21.53 15.96
C CYS A 289 13.55 -22.61 15.02
N PRO A 290 12.85 -23.74 14.78
CA PRO A 290 13.39 -24.84 13.98
C PRO A 290 13.39 -24.54 12.48
N PHE A 291 12.59 -23.56 12.02
CA PHE A 291 12.43 -23.28 10.59
C PHE A 291 13.38 -22.20 10.06
N VAL A 292 14.07 -21.46 10.92
CA VAL A 292 14.96 -20.36 10.47
C VAL A 292 16.13 -20.95 9.69
N PRO A 293 16.50 -20.40 8.50
CA PRO A 293 17.64 -20.86 7.73
C PRO A 293 18.92 -20.92 8.60
N LYS A 294 19.50 -22.11 8.68
CA LYS A 294 20.77 -22.44 9.35
C LYS A 294 21.59 -23.34 8.42
N GLU A 295 22.84 -23.63 8.76
CA GLU A 295 23.70 -24.55 7.99
C GLU A 295 23.00 -25.89 7.68
N ASP A 296 22.24 -26.45 8.64
CA ASP A 296 21.49 -27.70 8.46
C ASP A 296 20.36 -27.62 7.41
N LEU A 297 19.79 -26.42 7.20
CA LEU A 297 18.65 -26.16 6.32
C LEU A 297 19.09 -25.47 5.01
N LEU A 298 20.39 -25.39 4.75
CA LEU A 298 20.94 -24.66 3.61
C LEU A 298 20.45 -25.22 2.28
N SER A 299 20.40 -26.55 2.14
CA SER A 299 19.85 -27.23 0.95
C SER A 299 18.37 -26.89 0.70
N GLN A 300 17.55 -26.87 1.75
CA GLN A 300 16.13 -26.53 1.67
C GLN A 300 15.93 -25.04 1.39
N THR A 301 16.81 -24.19 1.93
CA THR A 301 16.82 -22.75 1.67
C THR A 301 17.18 -22.46 0.21
N HIS A 302 18.15 -23.18 -0.36
CA HIS A 302 18.50 -23.07 -1.77
C HIS A 302 17.37 -23.60 -2.67
N GLN A 303 16.72 -24.70 -2.28
CA GLN A 303 15.53 -25.19 -2.99
C GLN A 303 14.38 -24.18 -2.96
N PHE A 304 14.13 -23.55 -1.80
CA PHE A 304 13.13 -22.49 -1.67
C PHE A 304 13.47 -21.30 -2.57
N ARG A 305 14.72 -20.83 -2.54
CA ARG A 305 15.22 -19.73 -3.36
C ARG A 305 14.98 -20.00 -4.84
N ASP A 306 15.47 -21.16 -5.30
CA ASP A 306 15.43 -21.47 -6.73
C ASP A 306 13.99 -21.74 -7.21
N SER A 307 13.14 -22.35 -6.37
CA SER A 307 11.69 -22.52 -6.63
C SER A 307 10.95 -21.17 -6.70
N ALA A 308 11.20 -20.28 -5.74
CA ALA A 308 10.57 -18.97 -5.68
C ALA A 308 10.92 -18.09 -6.90
N LEU A 309 12.17 -18.19 -7.41
CA LEU A 309 12.61 -17.46 -8.60
C LEU A 309 12.17 -18.16 -9.91
N ALA A 310 11.99 -19.48 -9.87
CA ALA A 310 11.49 -20.24 -11.00
C ALA A 310 9.99 -19.96 -11.23
N THR A 311 9.19 -19.86 -10.17
CA THR A 311 7.77 -19.55 -10.27
C THR A 311 7.49 -18.05 -10.20
N LEU A 312 6.23 -17.68 -10.44
CA LEU A 312 5.71 -16.33 -10.12
C LEU A 312 4.80 -16.45 -8.89
N PRO A 313 5.35 -16.74 -7.69
CA PRO A 313 4.55 -17.04 -6.51
C PRO A 313 3.86 -15.79 -5.99
N ASP A 314 2.66 -15.94 -5.43
CA ASP A 314 2.10 -14.95 -4.51
C ASP A 314 2.56 -15.17 -3.05
N ILE A 315 2.04 -14.37 -2.12
CA ILE A 315 2.45 -14.45 -0.70
C ILE A 315 1.98 -15.77 -0.07
N GLU A 316 0.79 -16.23 -0.44
CA GLU A 316 0.19 -17.47 -0.01
C GLU A 316 0.96 -18.69 -0.55
N ASP A 317 1.41 -18.63 -1.80
CA ASP A 317 2.26 -19.62 -2.45
C ASP A 317 3.61 -19.73 -1.71
N LEU A 318 4.26 -18.60 -1.39
CA LEU A 318 5.51 -18.62 -0.60
C LEU A 318 5.32 -19.25 0.79
N HIS A 319 4.20 -18.96 1.46
CA HIS A 319 3.88 -19.58 2.73
C HIS A 319 3.75 -21.10 2.60
N GLN A 320 3.04 -21.57 1.57
CA GLN A 320 2.89 -23.00 1.30
C GLN A 320 4.22 -23.66 0.92
N LEU A 321 5.03 -23.00 0.11
CA LEU A 321 6.34 -23.47 -0.30
C LEU A 321 7.25 -23.69 0.92
N GLY A 322 7.39 -22.70 1.81
CA GLY A 322 8.22 -22.88 3.00
C GLY A 322 7.63 -23.90 3.99
N LYS A 323 6.30 -24.05 4.05
CA LYS A 323 5.69 -25.15 4.82
C LYS A 323 6.03 -26.52 4.24
N SER A 324 6.06 -26.66 2.90
CA SER A 324 6.39 -27.91 2.23
C SER A 324 7.87 -28.30 2.39
N LEU A 325 8.76 -27.30 2.37
CA LEU A 325 10.20 -27.47 2.52
C LEU A 325 10.68 -27.40 3.98
N SER A 326 9.76 -27.16 4.93
CA SER A 326 10.06 -26.96 6.36
C SER A 326 11.09 -25.86 6.63
N VAL A 327 11.07 -24.79 5.83
CA VAL A 327 11.94 -23.63 5.97
C VAL A 327 11.10 -22.36 6.13
N CYS A 328 11.59 -21.41 6.93
CA CYS A 328 10.90 -20.17 7.25
C CYS A 328 10.84 -19.28 6.00
N PRO A 329 9.64 -19.06 5.40
CA PRO A 329 9.52 -18.26 4.19
C PRO A 329 10.04 -16.83 4.35
N TYR A 330 9.83 -16.24 5.53
CA TYR A 330 10.20 -14.83 5.81
C TYR A 330 11.72 -14.55 5.77
N TYR A 331 12.55 -15.52 6.19
CA TYR A 331 14.01 -15.39 6.11
C TYR A 331 14.54 -15.98 4.81
N ALA A 332 13.97 -17.09 4.33
CA ALA A 332 14.37 -17.71 3.08
C ALA A 332 14.09 -16.82 1.85
N SER A 333 13.06 -15.97 1.88
CA SER A 333 12.83 -14.99 0.80
C SER A 333 14.01 -14.02 0.62
N ARG A 334 14.78 -13.74 1.68
CA ARG A 334 15.90 -12.79 1.61
C ARG A 334 17.06 -13.31 0.77
N THR A 335 17.28 -14.62 0.74
CA THR A 335 18.32 -15.24 -0.09
C THR A 335 17.93 -15.22 -1.58
N ALA A 336 16.65 -15.03 -1.90
CA ALA A 336 16.16 -14.85 -3.27
C ALA A 336 16.19 -13.39 -3.74
N LEU A 337 16.39 -12.41 -2.84
CA LEU A 337 16.40 -10.99 -3.21
C LEU A 337 17.45 -10.60 -4.25
N PRO A 338 18.69 -11.14 -4.24
CA PRO A 338 19.68 -10.79 -5.26
C PRO A 338 19.28 -11.27 -6.66
N GLY A 339 18.63 -12.43 -6.78
CA GLY A 339 18.22 -13.00 -8.05
C GLY A 339 16.86 -12.53 -8.59
N ALA A 340 16.14 -11.69 -7.86
CA ALA A 340 14.82 -11.19 -8.24
C ALA A 340 14.91 -9.90 -9.08
N GLU A 341 14.09 -9.82 -10.12
CA GLU A 341 13.96 -8.65 -11.01
C GLU A 341 12.88 -7.69 -10.51
N ILE A 342 11.74 -8.26 -10.09
CA ILE A 342 10.62 -7.51 -9.52
C ILE A 342 10.42 -7.92 -8.07
N ILE A 343 10.32 -6.94 -7.18
CA ILE A 343 10.00 -7.13 -5.78
C ILE A 343 8.67 -6.44 -5.49
N THR A 344 7.66 -7.20 -5.08
CA THR A 344 6.36 -6.61 -4.70
C THR A 344 6.26 -6.44 -3.19
N LEU A 345 5.87 -5.25 -2.72
CA LEU A 345 5.66 -4.99 -1.29
C LEU A 345 4.53 -3.96 -1.03
N PRO A 346 3.79 -4.06 0.08
CA PRO A 346 2.75 -3.08 0.42
C PRO A 346 3.34 -1.74 0.89
N TYR A 347 2.56 -0.66 0.79
CA TYR A 347 2.98 0.71 1.16
C TYR A 347 3.74 0.82 2.50
N PRO A 348 3.29 0.22 3.63
CA PRO A 348 3.98 0.41 4.90
C PRO A 348 5.42 -0.11 4.89
N LEU A 349 5.69 -1.21 4.17
CA LEU A 349 7.04 -1.76 4.06
C LEU A 349 7.95 -0.91 3.18
N LEU A 350 7.38 -0.15 2.23
CA LEU A 350 8.14 0.82 1.43
C LEU A 350 8.40 2.08 2.23
N LEU A 351 7.39 2.62 2.93
CA LEU A 351 7.46 3.94 3.54
C LEU A 351 8.29 3.94 4.83
N GLN A 352 8.23 2.87 5.62
CA GLN A 352 9.01 2.75 6.85
C GLN A 352 10.45 2.33 6.57
N LYS A 353 11.42 3.22 6.85
CA LYS A 353 12.85 2.92 6.69
C LYS A 353 13.28 1.68 7.48
N SER A 354 12.86 1.55 8.73
CA SER A 354 13.17 0.38 9.57
C SER A 354 12.66 -0.94 8.98
N ALA A 355 11.53 -0.91 8.26
CA ALA A 355 10.99 -2.09 7.59
C ALA A 355 11.80 -2.45 6.33
N ARG A 356 12.23 -1.44 5.55
CA ARG A 356 13.13 -1.65 4.39
C ARG A 356 14.45 -2.26 4.84
N ASP A 357 15.08 -1.67 5.85
CA ASP A 357 16.36 -2.13 6.41
C ASP A 357 16.22 -3.56 6.95
N ALA A 358 15.13 -3.87 7.67
CA ALA A 358 14.88 -5.20 8.20
C ALA A 358 14.66 -6.26 7.12
N LEU A 359 14.15 -5.90 5.94
CA LEU A 359 13.92 -6.80 4.81
C LEU A 359 15.11 -6.88 3.84
N GLY A 360 16.13 -6.03 3.99
CA GLY A 360 17.25 -5.94 3.05
C GLY A 360 16.88 -5.24 1.74
N VAL A 361 15.88 -4.37 1.76
CA VAL A 361 15.44 -3.59 0.59
C VAL A 361 16.38 -2.40 0.41
N LYS A 362 17.23 -2.46 -0.62
CA LYS A 362 18.12 -1.38 -1.06
C LYS A 362 17.46 -0.66 -2.25
N LEU A 363 17.27 0.65 -2.14
CA LEU A 363 16.60 1.45 -3.19
C LEU A 363 17.61 2.08 -4.16
N GLU A 364 18.89 2.11 -3.80
CA GLU A 364 19.97 2.70 -4.59
C GLU A 364 20.03 2.09 -6.00
N GLY A 365 19.98 2.94 -7.02
CA GLY A 365 20.02 2.50 -8.43
C GLY A 365 18.79 1.73 -8.91
N SER A 366 17.80 1.50 -8.04
CA SER A 366 16.60 0.72 -8.33
C SER A 366 15.42 1.59 -8.76
N VAL A 367 14.42 0.99 -9.40
CA VAL A 367 13.19 1.66 -9.83
C VAL A 367 12.10 1.41 -8.79
N VAL A 368 11.32 2.44 -8.45
CA VAL A 368 10.17 2.33 -7.53
C VAL A 368 8.88 2.71 -8.26
N ILE A 369 7.92 1.78 -8.31
CA ILE A 369 6.60 1.98 -8.91
C ILE A 369 5.56 1.91 -7.78
N ILE A 370 4.77 2.96 -7.64
CA ILE A 370 3.68 3.09 -6.67
C ILE A 370 2.37 3.14 -7.44
N ASP A 371 1.61 2.05 -7.39
CA ASP A 371 0.29 1.95 -8.01
C ASP A 371 -0.82 2.29 -7.01
N GLU A 372 -1.87 2.94 -7.49
CA GLU A 372 -2.94 3.56 -6.68
C GLU A 372 -2.39 4.68 -5.77
N ALA A 373 -1.49 5.48 -6.33
CA ALA A 373 -0.77 6.54 -5.63
C ALA A 373 -1.66 7.71 -5.17
N HIS A 374 -2.96 7.73 -5.49
CA HIS A 374 -3.84 8.85 -5.10
C HIS A 374 -3.99 9.00 -3.58
N ASN A 375 -3.73 7.91 -2.83
CA ASN A 375 -3.74 7.85 -1.38
C ASN A 375 -2.34 7.94 -0.75
N ILE A 376 -1.26 8.16 -1.51
CA ILE A 376 0.10 8.05 -0.98
C ILE A 376 0.38 9.05 0.15
N MET A 377 -0.11 10.29 0.03
CA MET A 377 0.05 11.32 1.07
C MET A 377 -0.62 10.89 2.39
N ASP A 378 -1.85 10.37 2.32
CA ASP A 378 -2.56 9.87 3.50
C ASP A 378 -1.90 8.60 4.04
N ALA A 379 -1.36 7.74 3.18
CA ALA A 379 -0.61 6.55 3.59
C ALA A 379 0.66 6.91 4.37
N VAL A 380 1.43 7.90 3.90
CA VAL A 380 2.60 8.43 4.61
C VAL A 380 2.17 9.02 5.96
N ALA A 381 1.13 9.85 5.99
CA ALA A 381 0.64 10.42 7.24
C ALA A 381 0.20 9.35 8.26
N ASN A 382 -0.50 8.30 7.80
CA ASN A 382 -0.96 7.21 8.65
C ASN A 382 0.17 6.30 9.16
N VAL A 383 1.24 6.10 8.37
CA VAL A 383 2.42 5.31 8.76
C VAL A 383 3.17 5.97 9.93
N HIS A 384 3.15 7.30 10.00
CA HIS A 384 3.78 8.09 11.05
C HIS A 384 2.80 8.57 12.14
N ALA A 385 1.50 8.23 12.01
CA ALA A 385 0.51 8.54 13.01
C ALA A 385 0.71 7.65 14.24
N ALA A 386 0.55 8.25 15.43
CA ALA A 386 0.64 7.53 16.68
C ALA A 386 -0.37 8.08 17.68
N GLU A 387 -0.99 7.21 18.46
CA GLU A 387 -2.03 7.58 19.42
C GLU A 387 -1.76 6.92 20.76
N ILE A 388 -2.06 7.60 21.86
CA ILE A 388 -1.92 7.06 23.20
C ILE A 388 -3.02 7.58 24.14
N LYS A 389 -3.60 6.70 24.95
CA LYS A 389 -4.64 7.04 25.92
C LYS A 389 -4.09 7.14 27.33
N LEU A 390 -4.76 7.91 28.18
CA LEU A 390 -4.39 8.02 29.59
C LEU A 390 -4.57 6.68 30.32
N SER A 391 -5.61 5.90 29.97
CA SER A 391 -5.76 4.53 30.47
C SER A 391 -4.55 3.64 30.15
N ASP A 392 -3.98 3.79 28.96
CA ASP A 392 -2.82 3.02 28.51
C ASP A 392 -1.58 3.45 29.29
N LEU A 393 -1.33 4.75 29.44
CA LEU A 393 -0.21 5.25 30.26
C LEU A 393 -0.28 4.75 31.71
N ARG A 394 -1.45 4.82 32.35
CA ARG A 394 -1.66 4.33 33.73
C ARG A 394 -1.39 2.83 33.83
N ARG A 395 -1.86 2.06 32.85
CA ARG A 395 -1.58 0.62 32.78
C ARG A 395 -0.08 0.38 32.58
N GLY A 396 0.56 1.06 31.65
CA GLY A 396 2.01 0.96 31.39
C GLY A 396 2.85 1.30 32.62
N ARG A 397 2.43 2.29 33.41
CA ARG A 397 3.07 2.65 34.67
C ARG A 397 2.98 1.55 35.72
N ALA A 398 1.80 0.94 35.86
CA ALA A 398 1.56 -0.17 36.78
C ALA A 398 2.40 -1.39 36.38
N MET A 399 2.42 -1.71 35.08
CA MET A 399 3.22 -2.77 34.48
C MET A 399 4.71 -2.60 34.78
N LEU A 400 5.24 -1.38 34.54
CA LEU A 400 6.62 -1.03 34.85
C LEU A 400 6.93 -1.17 36.36
N GLY A 401 5.98 -0.79 37.21
CA GLY A 401 6.10 -0.91 38.67
C GLY A 401 6.22 -2.36 39.15
N VAL A 402 5.39 -3.27 38.62
CA VAL A 402 5.46 -4.70 38.91
C VAL A 402 6.81 -5.29 38.50
N TYR A 403 7.29 -4.93 37.30
CA TYR A 403 8.58 -5.37 36.79
C TYR A 403 9.75 -4.88 37.66
N VAL A 404 9.77 -3.60 38.00
CA VAL A 404 10.81 -3.01 38.87
C VAL A 404 10.77 -3.61 40.27
N LYS A 405 9.59 -3.92 40.82
CA LYS A 405 9.47 -4.57 42.14
C LYS A 405 10.13 -5.96 42.16
N LYS A 406 10.00 -6.73 41.08
CA LYS A 406 10.58 -8.08 40.96
C LYS A 406 12.07 -8.05 40.61
N PHE A 407 12.44 -7.31 39.57
CA PHE A 407 13.78 -7.36 38.97
C PHE A 407 14.67 -6.18 39.36
N GLY A 408 14.13 -5.16 40.04
CA GLY A 408 14.83 -3.93 40.42
C GLY A 408 16.19 -4.17 41.05
N LYS A 409 16.29 -5.11 42.01
CA LYS A 409 17.55 -5.44 42.70
C LYS A 409 18.58 -6.16 41.83
N LYS A 410 18.16 -6.80 40.74
CA LYS A 410 19.02 -7.54 39.80
C LYS A 410 19.51 -6.68 38.62
N LEU A 411 18.85 -5.56 38.35
CA LEU A 411 19.23 -4.65 37.25
C LEU A 411 20.52 -3.90 37.56
N LYS A 412 21.40 -3.74 36.56
CA LYS A 412 22.54 -2.80 36.63
C LYS A 412 22.07 -1.36 36.81
N GLY A 413 22.94 -0.51 37.37
CA GLY A 413 22.66 0.90 37.64
C GLY A 413 22.14 1.67 36.42
N VAL A 414 22.75 1.46 35.25
CA VAL A 414 22.35 2.10 33.98
C VAL A 414 20.91 1.73 33.58
N ASN A 415 20.57 0.44 33.61
CA ASN A 415 19.22 -0.03 33.27
C ASN A 415 18.17 0.49 34.26
N ARG A 416 18.50 0.58 35.55
CA ARG A 416 17.61 1.20 36.55
C ARG A 416 17.34 2.67 36.26
N VAL A 417 18.37 3.42 35.87
CA VAL A 417 18.23 4.84 35.51
C VAL A 417 17.34 4.99 34.28
N ASN A 418 17.57 4.22 33.22
CA ASN A 418 16.78 4.30 32.00
C ASN A 418 15.32 3.86 32.20
N ILE A 419 15.08 2.79 32.97
CA ILE A 419 13.71 2.40 33.37
C ILE A 419 13.04 3.49 34.21
N GLY A 420 13.80 4.14 35.10
CA GLY A 420 13.34 5.33 35.81
C GLY A 420 12.98 6.49 34.88
N ARG A 421 13.77 6.74 33.83
CA ARG A 421 13.47 7.75 32.78
C ARG A 421 12.17 7.41 32.05
N VAL A 422 11.95 6.16 31.64
CA VAL A 422 10.66 5.71 31.05
C VAL A 422 9.50 5.99 32.00
N GLY A 423 9.64 5.64 33.28
CA GLY A 423 8.62 5.92 34.29
C GLY A 423 8.30 7.41 34.43
N ARG A 424 9.33 8.28 34.42
CA ARG A 424 9.15 9.75 34.47
C ARG A 424 8.41 10.28 33.26
N VAL A 425 8.70 9.78 32.06
CA VAL A 425 7.99 10.16 30.82
C VAL A 425 6.51 9.77 30.92
N ILE A 426 6.21 8.54 31.35
CA ILE A 426 4.82 8.09 31.55
C ILE A 426 4.11 8.95 32.60
N ASP A 427 4.75 9.22 33.73
CA ASP A 427 4.18 10.02 34.82
C ASP A 427 3.93 11.48 34.38
N GLY A 428 4.85 12.09 33.63
CA GLY A 428 4.69 13.47 33.16
C GLY A 428 3.64 13.63 32.06
N LEU A 429 3.57 12.70 31.10
CA LEU A 429 2.49 12.69 30.11
C LEU A 429 1.12 12.46 30.79
N SER A 430 1.05 11.55 31.77
CA SER A 430 -0.17 11.31 32.53
C SER A 430 -0.62 12.54 33.30
N GLU A 431 0.31 13.27 33.92
CA GLU A 431 0.03 14.51 34.66
C GLU A 431 -0.55 15.59 33.76
N TRP A 432 0.01 15.79 32.57
CA TRP A 432 -0.54 16.72 31.59
C TRP A 432 -1.95 16.31 31.14
N MET A 433 -2.14 15.03 30.81
CA MET A 433 -3.42 14.47 30.35
C MET A 433 -4.51 14.60 31.43
N ASP A 434 -4.18 14.37 32.70
CA ASP A 434 -5.08 14.60 33.83
C ASP A 434 -5.46 16.09 34.00
N GLY A 435 -4.54 17.00 33.71
CA GLY A 435 -4.82 18.44 33.63
C GLY A 435 -5.79 18.75 32.48
N ALA A 436 -5.54 18.19 31.30
CA ALA A 436 -6.33 18.42 30.09
C ALA A 436 -7.77 17.89 30.18
N LEU A 437 -8.03 16.88 31.01
CA LEU A 437 -9.41 16.44 31.33
C LEU A 437 -10.28 17.58 31.88
N LYS A 438 -9.69 18.56 32.56
CA LYS A 438 -10.39 19.71 33.15
C LYS A 438 -10.65 20.86 32.16
N PHE A 439 -10.12 20.78 30.93
CA PHE A 439 -10.32 21.85 29.94
C PHE A 439 -11.80 21.99 29.54
N LYS A 440 -12.23 23.19 29.13
CA LYS A 440 -13.61 23.41 28.68
C LYS A 440 -13.89 22.79 27.31
N GLN A 441 -12.87 22.71 26.45
CA GLN A 441 -12.99 22.17 25.09
C GLN A 441 -12.87 20.63 25.10
N GLU A 442 -13.55 19.96 24.17
CA GLU A 442 -13.52 18.49 24.04
C GLU A 442 -12.28 17.99 23.28
N HIS A 443 -11.69 18.84 22.44
CA HIS A 443 -10.51 18.54 21.64
C HIS A 443 -9.72 19.82 21.35
N GLY A 444 -8.44 19.70 21.02
CA GLY A 444 -7.59 20.84 20.66
C GLY A 444 -6.16 20.45 20.28
N ILE A 445 -5.37 21.45 19.89
CA ILE A 445 -3.95 21.32 19.54
C ILE A 445 -3.11 21.46 20.81
N VAL A 446 -2.02 20.69 20.90
CA VAL A 446 -1.08 20.69 22.01
C VAL A 446 0.30 21.14 21.52
N ASP A 447 0.91 22.09 22.23
CA ASP A 447 2.31 22.44 21.99
C ASP A 447 3.22 21.33 22.57
N PRO A 448 4.19 20.80 21.80
CA PRO A 448 5.11 19.78 22.30
C PRO A 448 5.86 20.19 23.58
N ASN A 449 6.15 21.49 23.77
CA ASN A 449 6.82 21.99 24.96
C ASN A 449 5.94 21.89 26.22
N ASP A 450 4.62 21.97 26.06
CA ASP A 450 3.70 21.82 27.19
C ASP A 450 3.66 20.36 27.69
N LEU A 451 3.94 19.39 26.82
CA LEU A 451 4.03 17.97 27.16
C LEU A 451 5.35 17.60 27.84
N THR A 452 6.44 18.34 27.59
CA THR A 452 7.77 18.03 28.15
C THR A 452 8.08 18.75 29.47
N ARG A 453 7.37 19.84 29.78
CA ARG A 453 7.52 20.57 31.06
C ARG A 453 7.25 19.72 32.31
N PRO A 454 6.20 18.88 32.37
CA PRO A 454 5.93 18.07 33.55
C PRO A 454 7.09 17.09 33.81
N LYS A 455 7.45 16.92 35.09
CA LYS A 455 8.47 15.96 35.56
C LYS A 455 9.87 16.10 34.91
N GLY A 456 10.15 17.22 34.24
CA GLY A 456 11.45 17.47 33.60
C GLY A 456 11.75 16.52 32.43
N ILE A 457 10.73 16.18 31.62
CA ILE A 457 10.90 15.33 30.43
C ILE A 457 11.82 16.02 29.41
N ASP A 458 11.81 17.34 29.37
CA ASP A 458 12.71 18.18 28.57
C ASP A 458 14.21 17.91 28.82
N GLN A 459 14.58 17.41 30.00
CA GLN A 459 15.96 17.06 30.36
C GLN A 459 16.37 15.66 29.90
N ILE A 460 15.45 14.86 29.36
CA ILE A 460 15.69 13.48 28.94
C ILE A 460 15.98 13.47 27.44
N ASN A 461 17.13 12.90 27.04
CA ASN A 461 17.39 12.63 25.64
C ASN A 461 16.44 11.52 25.14
N MET A 462 15.40 11.93 24.40
CA MET A 462 14.36 11.02 23.93
C MET A 462 14.90 10.02 22.89
N PHE A 463 15.87 10.40 22.06
CA PHE A 463 16.47 9.52 21.06
C PHE A 463 17.22 8.35 21.72
N GLU A 464 18.06 8.64 22.71
CA GLU A 464 18.74 7.61 23.51
C GLU A 464 17.75 6.72 24.26
N LEU A 465 16.66 7.29 24.78
CA LEU A 465 15.65 6.53 25.50
C LEU A 465 14.90 5.56 24.58
N ILE A 466 14.49 6.02 23.39
CA ILE A 466 13.84 5.19 22.38
C ILE A 466 14.76 4.07 21.94
N GLN A 467 16.03 4.40 21.62
CA GLN A 467 17.04 3.42 21.24
C GLN A 467 17.22 2.36 22.34
N TYR A 468 17.35 2.79 23.59
CA TYR A 468 17.42 1.88 24.73
C TYR A 468 16.19 0.97 24.83
N ILE A 469 14.97 1.49 24.71
CA ILE A 469 13.75 0.67 24.81
C ILE A 469 13.71 -0.39 23.69
N GLN A 470 14.12 -0.03 22.48
CA GLN A 470 14.16 -0.92 21.33
C GLN A 470 15.24 -1.99 21.46
N GLU A 471 16.49 -1.60 21.76
CA GLU A 471 17.63 -2.52 21.89
C GLU A 471 17.47 -3.46 23.09
N SER A 472 17.03 -2.94 24.24
CA SER A 472 16.78 -3.75 25.43
C SER A 472 15.53 -4.62 25.31
N LYS A 473 14.68 -4.38 24.29
CA LYS A 473 13.36 -4.99 24.11
C LYS A 473 12.50 -4.88 25.39
N LEU A 474 12.57 -3.74 26.06
CA LEU A 474 11.95 -3.53 27.38
C LEU A 474 10.43 -3.74 27.34
N ALA A 475 9.77 -3.19 26.31
CA ALA A 475 8.32 -3.29 26.14
C ALA A 475 7.86 -4.75 26.12
N PHE A 476 8.49 -5.57 25.28
CA PHE A 476 8.22 -7.00 25.17
C PHE A 476 8.47 -7.76 26.48
N LYS A 477 9.60 -7.52 27.16
CA LYS A 477 9.95 -8.22 28.41
C LYS A 477 8.95 -7.96 29.52
N ILE A 478 8.47 -6.72 29.63
CA ILE A 478 7.47 -6.34 30.64
C ILE A 478 6.11 -6.96 30.28
N GLU A 479 5.69 -6.88 29.03
CA GLU A 479 4.42 -7.44 28.56
C GLU A 479 4.37 -8.97 28.72
N SER A 480 5.44 -9.66 28.33
CA SER A 480 5.58 -11.12 28.47
C SER A 480 5.54 -11.56 29.94
N TYR A 481 6.32 -10.91 30.81
CA TYR A 481 6.32 -11.23 32.25
C TYR A 481 4.94 -11.05 32.88
N ILE A 482 4.22 -10.00 32.50
CA ILE A 482 2.89 -9.74 33.07
C ILE A 482 1.87 -10.74 32.56
N SER A 483 1.94 -11.13 31.28
CA SER A 483 1.14 -12.23 30.76
C SER A 483 1.39 -13.54 31.52
N HIS A 484 2.64 -13.80 31.92
CA HIS A 484 2.98 -14.97 32.73
C HIS A 484 2.35 -14.89 34.13
N VAL A 485 2.53 -13.76 34.84
CA VAL A 485 1.94 -13.56 36.17
C VAL A 485 0.40 -13.65 36.14
N GLU A 486 -0.24 -13.06 35.12
CA GLU A 486 -1.71 -13.15 34.95
C GLU A 486 -2.18 -14.59 34.66
N SER A 487 -1.34 -15.41 34.01
CA SER A 487 -1.64 -16.83 33.74
C SER A 487 -1.47 -17.73 34.97
N GLU A 488 -0.61 -17.36 35.92
CA GLU A 488 -0.46 -18.06 37.21
C GLU A 488 -1.61 -17.74 38.17
N ASP A 489 -2.10 -16.50 38.17
CA ASP A 489 -3.18 -16.05 39.06
C ASP A 489 -4.59 -16.48 38.60
N THR A 490 -4.77 -16.79 37.31
CA THR A 490 -6.07 -17.24 36.77
C THR A 490 -5.96 -18.65 36.21
N ASN A 491 -6.65 -19.60 36.84
CA ASN A 491 -6.73 -21.01 36.41
C ASN A 491 -7.45 -21.22 35.05
N SER A 492 -7.52 -20.17 34.20
CA SER A 492 -8.15 -20.14 32.89
C SER A 492 -7.10 -20.20 31.78
N LYS A 493 -7.14 -21.27 30.97
CA LYS A 493 -6.27 -21.53 29.80
C LYS A 493 -6.52 -20.62 28.58
N THR A 494 -6.98 -19.38 28.78
CA THR A 494 -7.17 -18.42 27.70
C THR A 494 -6.30 -17.20 27.95
N PRO A 495 -5.21 -16.99 27.16
CA PRO A 495 -4.46 -15.75 27.24
C PRO A 495 -5.38 -14.61 26.80
N ARG A 496 -5.75 -13.72 27.73
CA ARG A 496 -6.35 -12.44 27.35
C ARG A 496 -5.26 -11.69 26.60
N SER A 497 -5.47 -11.42 25.31
CA SER A 497 -4.60 -10.55 24.52
C SER A 497 -4.48 -9.20 25.25
N SER A 498 -3.41 -9.01 26.01
CA SER A 498 -3.11 -7.72 26.62
C SER A 498 -2.77 -6.74 25.50
N SER A 499 -3.41 -5.58 25.49
CA SER A 499 -3.08 -4.51 24.56
C SER A 499 -1.59 -4.15 24.72
N PRO A 500 -0.81 -3.98 23.63
CA PRO A 500 0.62 -3.71 23.67
C PRO A 500 0.90 -2.25 24.05
N VAL A 501 0.65 -1.92 25.32
CA VAL A 501 0.67 -0.57 25.87
C VAL A 501 2.04 0.09 25.73
N LEU A 502 3.12 -0.64 26.03
CA LEU A 502 4.47 -0.04 26.00
C LEU A 502 4.96 0.17 24.57
N HIS A 503 4.54 -0.68 23.62
CA HIS A 503 4.80 -0.45 22.19
C HIS A 503 4.03 0.75 21.65
N THR A 504 2.81 0.97 22.14
CA THR A 504 2.02 2.16 21.82
C THR A 504 2.74 3.42 22.30
N LEU A 505 3.29 3.39 23.52
CA LEU A 505 4.14 4.46 24.04
C LEU A 505 5.38 4.69 23.16
N VAL A 506 6.13 3.64 22.81
CA VAL A 506 7.33 3.79 21.96
C VAL A 506 6.97 4.39 20.60
N SER A 507 5.89 3.93 19.98
CA SER A 507 5.41 4.47 18.70
C SER A 507 5.06 5.95 18.82
N PHE A 508 4.41 6.34 19.91
CA PHE A 508 4.13 7.74 20.21
C PHE A 508 5.39 8.56 20.46
N LEU A 509 6.39 8.04 21.19
CA LEU A 509 7.66 8.73 21.43
C LEU A 509 8.47 8.92 20.14
N ILE A 510 8.46 7.94 19.23
CA ILE A 510 9.08 8.09 17.90
C ILE A 510 8.40 9.23 17.15
N ALA A 511 7.06 9.24 17.09
CA ALA A 511 6.30 10.32 16.45
C ALA A 511 6.55 11.68 17.12
N PHE A 512 6.72 11.70 18.44
CA PHE A 512 7.05 12.90 19.23
C PHE A 512 8.42 13.48 18.91
N THR A 513 9.38 12.68 18.41
CA THR A 513 10.71 13.16 18.01
C THR A 513 10.78 13.81 16.62
N ASN A 514 9.70 13.76 15.84
CA ASN A 514 9.64 14.47 14.56
C ASN A 514 9.68 15.99 14.76
N LEU A 515 10.14 16.72 13.76
CA LEU A 515 10.22 18.19 13.85
C LEU A 515 8.82 18.80 14.07
N SER A 516 8.77 19.85 14.89
CA SER A 516 7.53 20.61 15.10
C SER A 516 7.04 21.32 13.85
N SER A 517 7.87 21.49 12.81
CA SER A 517 7.42 21.97 11.50
C SER A 517 6.68 20.90 10.69
N GLU A 518 6.86 19.62 10.99
CA GLU A 518 6.39 18.50 10.17
C GLU A 518 5.08 17.90 10.66
N GLY A 519 4.76 18.03 11.95
CA GLY A 519 3.55 17.46 12.54
C GLY A 519 2.96 18.27 13.69
N ARG A 520 1.79 17.84 14.16
CA ARG A 520 1.07 18.43 15.29
C ARG A 520 0.54 17.34 16.21
N ILE A 521 0.40 17.68 17.49
CA ILE A 521 -0.18 16.82 18.50
C ILE A 521 -1.55 17.36 18.87
N PHE A 522 -2.51 16.47 19.02
CA PHE A 522 -3.89 16.78 19.38
C PHE A 522 -4.28 16.02 20.63
N TYR A 523 -5.17 16.61 21.41
CA TYR A 523 -5.89 15.90 22.46
C TYR A 523 -7.36 15.76 22.09
N GLN A 524 -7.96 14.63 22.47
CA GLN A 524 -9.39 14.39 22.36
C GLN A 524 -9.91 13.68 23.61
N LYS A 525 -11.00 14.20 24.18
CA LYS A 525 -11.70 13.56 25.29
C LYS A 525 -12.57 12.42 24.77
N ILE A 526 -12.39 11.23 25.33
CA ILE A 526 -13.19 10.06 25.01
C ILE A 526 -14.37 10.00 25.98
N LYS A 527 -15.59 10.05 25.43
CA LYS A 527 -16.83 9.91 26.20
C LYS A 527 -17.09 8.41 26.43
N GLY A 528 -16.93 7.95 27.67
CA GLY A 528 -17.18 6.58 28.10
C GLY A 528 -17.68 6.52 29.54
N LEU A 529 -17.86 5.30 30.09
CA LEU A 529 -18.24 5.11 31.51
C LEU A 529 -17.21 5.72 32.48
N ALA A 530 -15.93 5.72 32.08
CA ALA A 530 -14.87 6.46 32.76
C ALA A 530 -14.35 7.56 31.81
N PRO A 531 -14.14 8.80 32.31
CA PRO A 531 -13.55 9.86 31.50
C PRO A 531 -12.11 9.49 31.15
N ASP A 532 -11.81 9.48 29.86
CA ASP A 532 -10.48 9.21 29.33
C ASP A 532 -10.09 10.28 28.31
N ILE A 533 -8.80 10.40 28.05
CA ILE A 533 -8.26 11.36 27.10
C ILE A 533 -7.20 10.68 26.23
N GLN A 534 -7.20 11.03 24.96
CA GLN A 534 -6.29 10.51 23.96
C GLN A 534 -5.41 11.64 23.43
N LEU A 535 -4.12 11.37 23.30
CA LEU A 535 -3.18 12.16 22.52
C LEU A 535 -2.98 11.47 21.17
N SER A 536 -3.07 12.24 20.08
CA SER A 536 -2.81 11.75 18.72
C SER A 536 -1.80 12.66 18.04
N TYR A 537 -0.79 12.08 17.41
CA TYR A 537 0.15 12.78 16.55
C TYR A 537 -0.27 12.63 15.08
N LEU A 538 -0.29 13.75 14.36
CA LEU A 538 -0.54 13.80 12.92
C LEU A 538 0.67 14.40 12.21
N LEU A 539 1.19 13.68 11.22
CA LEU A 539 2.14 14.23 10.27
C LEU A 539 1.39 15.14 9.29
N LEU A 540 1.83 16.39 9.19
CA LEU A 540 1.28 17.40 8.28
C LEU A 540 2.01 17.41 6.94
N SER A 541 3.31 17.13 6.94
CA SER A 541 4.16 17.16 5.74
C SER A 541 4.72 15.78 5.42
N PRO A 542 4.34 15.16 4.28
CA PRO A 542 4.90 13.88 3.86
C PRO A 542 6.29 14.02 3.19
N THR A 543 6.75 15.25 2.92
CA THR A 543 7.97 15.54 2.16
C THR A 543 9.19 14.79 2.66
N TYR A 544 9.54 14.93 3.94
CA TYR A 544 10.78 14.36 4.47
C TYR A 544 10.73 12.82 4.54
N ALA A 545 9.57 12.28 4.92
CA ALA A 545 9.38 10.83 4.95
C ALA A 545 9.55 10.21 3.56
N PHE A 546 9.08 10.89 2.51
CA PHE A 546 9.14 10.40 1.13
C PHE A 546 10.43 10.78 0.39
N SER A 547 11.11 11.87 0.78
CA SER A 547 12.31 12.35 0.09
C SER A 547 13.42 11.31 0.03
N SER A 548 13.59 10.52 1.10
CA SER A 548 14.57 9.42 1.14
C SER A 548 14.36 8.38 0.04
N ILE A 549 13.10 8.13 -0.35
CA ILE A 549 12.76 7.19 -1.42
C ILE A 549 13.09 7.83 -2.77
N ALA A 550 12.69 9.08 -2.96
CA ALA A 550 12.92 9.83 -4.19
C ALA A 550 14.40 10.08 -4.48
N SER A 551 15.23 10.31 -3.45
CA SER A 551 16.66 10.56 -3.60
C SER A 551 17.49 9.30 -3.82
N SER A 552 17.08 8.16 -3.25
CA SER A 552 17.82 6.91 -3.38
C SER A 552 17.50 6.15 -4.67
N ALA A 553 16.24 6.21 -5.13
CA ALA A 553 15.81 5.50 -6.32
C ALA A 553 16.36 6.13 -7.61
N ARG A 554 16.63 5.29 -8.63
CA ARG A 554 16.93 5.73 -10.00
C ARG A 554 15.76 6.53 -10.58
N ALA A 555 14.55 6.02 -10.39
CA ALA A 555 13.32 6.65 -10.85
C ALA A 555 12.14 6.24 -9.97
N VAL A 556 11.18 7.15 -9.78
CA VAL A 556 9.94 6.90 -9.04
C VAL A 556 8.73 7.16 -9.93
N VAL A 557 7.87 6.16 -10.12
CA VAL A 557 6.62 6.29 -10.88
C VAL A 557 5.43 6.22 -9.93
N LEU A 558 4.70 7.33 -9.81
CA LEU A 558 3.40 7.42 -9.14
C LEU A 558 2.29 7.22 -10.17
N ALA A 559 1.60 6.08 -10.12
CA ALA A 559 0.50 5.77 -11.03
C ALA A 559 -0.83 5.71 -10.27
N GLY A 560 -1.86 6.38 -10.77
CA GLY A 560 -3.18 6.37 -10.13
C GLY A 560 -4.33 6.65 -11.08
N GLY A 561 -5.55 6.27 -10.67
CA GLY A 561 -6.75 6.45 -11.50
C GLY A 561 -7.36 7.85 -11.46
N THR A 562 -7.07 8.61 -10.40
CA THR A 562 -7.69 9.90 -10.09
C THR A 562 -6.66 10.83 -9.42
N MET A 563 -5.52 11.00 -10.07
CA MET A 563 -4.39 11.78 -9.54
C MET A 563 -4.51 13.28 -9.86
N SER A 564 -5.38 13.68 -10.78
CA SER A 564 -5.54 15.09 -11.14
C SER A 564 -6.34 15.87 -10.08
N PRO A 565 -5.92 17.10 -9.70
CA PRO A 565 -4.75 17.84 -10.20
C PRO A 565 -3.40 17.37 -9.61
N PHE A 566 -2.33 17.46 -10.41
CA PHE A 566 -0.99 16.99 -10.04
C PHE A 566 -0.23 17.92 -9.09
N ASP A 567 -0.67 19.17 -8.95
CA ASP A 567 0.05 20.21 -8.19
C ASP A 567 0.19 19.83 -6.71
N ASP A 568 -0.85 19.23 -6.11
CA ASP A 568 -0.80 18.71 -4.74
C ASP A 568 0.41 17.76 -4.52
N TYR A 569 0.76 16.93 -5.51
CA TYR A 569 1.88 15.99 -5.42
C TYR A 569 3.23 16.69 -5.59
N LYS A 570 3.32 17.66 -6.50
CA LYS A 570 4.54 18.44 -6.73
C LYS A 570 4.88 19.26 -5.49
N ASP A 571 3.90 19.96 -4.94
CA ASP A 571 4.09 20.90 -3.84
C ASP A 571 4.30 20.21 -2.49
N HIS A 572 3.71 19.04 -2.26
CA HIS A 572 3.72 18.38 -0.95
C HIS A 572 4.57 17.10 -0.86
N LEU A 573 4.88 16.41 -1.96
CA LEU A 573 5.81 15.27 -1.94
C LEU A 573 7.17 15.63 -2.49
N PHE A 574 7.21 16.52 -3.50
CA PHE A 574 8.43 16.83 -4.25
C PHE A 574 8.80 18.33 -4.31
N PRO A 575 8.62 19.12 -3.23
CA PRO A 575 8.87 20.56 -3.29
C PRO A 575 10.34 20.93 -3.56
N SER A 576 11.27 20.02 -3.27
CA SER A 576 12.71 20.23 -3.47
C SER A 576 13.24 19.72 -4.81
N LEU A 577 12.41 19.05 -5.62
CA LEU A 577 12.83 18.53 -6.92
C LEU A 577 12.66 19.60 -8.01
N GLU A 578 13.62 19.65 -8.91
CA GLU A 578 13.56 20.53 -10.07
C GLU A 578 12.41 20.12 -11.01
N PRO A 579 11.68 21.07 -11.63
CA PRO A 579 10.57 20.77 -12.51
C PRO A 579 10.93 19.84 -13.69
N GLU A 580 12.17 19.91 -14.18
CA GLU A 580 12.70 19.07 -15.27
C GLU A 580 12.82 17.59 -14.88
N LYS A 581 12.85 17.29 -13.57
CA LYS A 581 12.85 15.93 -13.03
C LYS A 581 11.45 15.36 -12.82
N ILE A 582 10.40 16.13 -13.13
CA ILE A 582 9.02 15.71 -12.90
C ILE A 582 8.27 15.65 -14.23
N THR A 583 7.97 14.43 -14.66
CA THR A 583 7.12 14.17 -15.83
C THR A 583 5.69 13.93 -15.37
N THR A 584 4.72 14.63 -15.96
CA THR A 584 3.30 14.42 -15.66
C THR A 584 2.50 14.02 -16.89
N LEU A 585 1.63 13.02 -16.77
CA LEU A 585 0.75 12.58 -17.85
C LEU A 585 -0.67 12.36 -17.31
N SER A 586 -1.69 12.86 -18.01
CA SER A 586 -3.09 12.49 -17.76
C SER A 586 -3.68 11.87 -19.02
N CYS A 587 -3.94 10.56 -18.96
CA CYS A 587 -4.53 9.82 -20.08
C CYS A 587 -6.05 10.02 -20.13
N GLY A 588 -6.58 10.05 -21.35
CA GLY A 588 -8.02 9.93 -21.59
C GLY A 588 -8.58 8.57 -21.19
N HIS A 589 -9.89 8.43 -21.20
CA HIS A 589 -10.56 7.15 -20.96
C HIS A 589 -10.82 6.43 -22.28
N VAL A 590 -10.75 5.10 -22.28
CA VAL A 590 -11.05 4.23 -23.45
C VAL A 590 -12.55 4.20 -23.81
N ILE A 591 -13.43 4.76 -22.97
CA ILE A 591 -14.87 4.63 -23.16
C ILE A 591 -15.35 5.64 -24.20
N PRO A 592 -16.17 5.20 -25.18
CA PRO A 592 -16.78 6.13 -26.12
C PRO A 592 -17.72 7.12 -25.39
N PRO A 593 -17.75 8.42 -25.78
CA PRO A 593 -18.64 9.40 -25.15
C PRO A 593 -20.12 8.99 -25.18
N GLU A 594 -20.56 8.24 -26.20
CA GLU A 594 -21.94 7.74 -26.32
C GLU A 594 -22.30 6.63 -25.31
N ASN A 595 -21.31 6.05 -24.62
CA ASN A 595 -21.52 5.07 -23.55
C ASN A 595 -21.62 5.74 -22.17
N LEU A 596 -21.54 7.06 -22.11
CA LEU A 596 -21.58 7.80 -20.86
C LEU A 596 -22.65 8.90 -20.89
N CYS A 597 -23.48 8.95 -19.86
CA CYS A 597 -24.45 10.03 -19.67
C CYS A 597 -24.22 10.68 -18.31
N VAL A 598 -23.56 11.84 -18.27
CA VAL A 598 -23.32 12.57 -17.02
C VAL A 598 -24.29 13.76 -16.91
N TRP A 599 -24.93 13.90 -15.76
CA TRP A 599 -25.90 14.95 -15.50
C TRP A 599 -25.72 15.59 -14.13
N THR A 600 -25.64 16.92 -14.09
CA THR A 600 -25.71 17.68 -12.82
C THR A 600 -27.16 18.06 -12.52
N LEU A 601 -27.72 17.55 -11.42
CA LEU A 601 -29.05 17.86 -10.92
C LEU A 601 -28.96 18.93 -9.83
N ALA A 602 -29.13 20.21 -10.20
CA ALA A 602 -29.06 21.33 -9.26
C ALA A 602 -30.38 21.63 -8.54
N SER A 603 -31.53 21.26 -9.11
CA SER A 603 -32.86 21.44 -8.52
C SER A 603 -33.86 20.41 -9.05
N SER A 604 -34.98 20.21 -8.35
CA SER A 604 -36.03 19.29 -8.80
C SER A 604 -36.74 19.78 -10.07
N ARG A 605 -36.98 21.08 -10.17
CA ARG A 605 -37.55 21.76 -11.34
C ARG A 605 -36.80 23.07 -11.60
N PRO A 606 -36.76 23.57 -12.85
CA PRO A 606 -36.26 24.91 -13.13
C PRO A 606 -36.98 25.94 -12.23
N GLY A 607 -36.21 26.76 -11.50
CA GLY A 607 -36.76 27.74 -10.54
C GLY A 607 -37.17 27.21 -9.16
N ALA A 608 -37.14 25.89 -8.91
CA ALA A 608 -37.34 25.33 -7.57
C ALA A 608 -36.12 25.57 -6.66
N PRO A 609 -36.26 25.45 -5.32
CA PRO A 609 -35.13 25.50 -4.40
C PRO A 609 -34.01 24.55 -4.83
N PRO A 610 -32.74 25.00 -4.83
CA PRO A 610 -31.65 24.18 -5.29
C PRO A 610 -31.31 23.09 -4.27
N PHE A 611 -30.84 21.95 -4.76
CA PHE A 611 -30.20 20.93 -3.95
C PHE A 611 -28.86 21.46 -3.42
N GLU A 612 -28.84 21.80 -2.15
CA GLU A 612 -27.67 22.34 -1.45
C GLU A 612 -27.42 21.56 -0.16
N PHE A 613 -26.46 20.62 -0.22
CA PHE A 613 -26.13 19.75 0.91
C PHE A 613 -25.06 20.37 1.81
N SER A 614 -25.14 21.68 2.07
CA SER A 614 -24.28 22.36 3.05
C SER A 614 -24.70 21.97 4.46
N PHE A 615 -23.80 22.06 5.45
CA PHE A 615 -24.11 21.71 6.84
C PHE A 615 -25.37 22.41 7.38
N GLN A 616 -25.59 23.66 6.96
CA GLN A 616 -26.74 24.48 7.38
C GLN A 616 -28.06 24.06 6.75
N LYS A 617 -28.05 23.54 5.51
CA LYS A 617 -29.27 23.26 4.73
C LYS A 617 -29.58 21.78 4.55
N ARG A 618 -28.61 20.89 4.82
CA ARG A 618 -28.75 19.45 4.56
C ARG A 618 -29.89 18.77 5.33
N GLY A 619 -30.26 19.30 6.50
CA GLY A 619 -31.35 18.78 7.35
C GLY A 619 -32.75 19.24 6.94
N ASP A 620 -32.88 20.00 5.85
CA ASP A 620 -34.19 20.40 5.32
C ASP A 620 -34.97 19.17 4.83
N THR A 621 -36.10 18.91 5.49
CA THR A 621 -36.96 17.75 5.22
C THR A 621 -37.64 17.85 3.85
N GLU A 622 -37.94 19.06 3.35
CA GLU A 622 -38.51 19.23 2.02
C GLU A 622 -37.50 18.82 0.95
N MET A 623 -36.26 19.28 1.06
CA MET A 623 -35.16 18.89 0.16
C MET A 623 -34.94 17.37 0.15
N ILE A 624 -34.90 16.72 1.33
CA ILE A 624 -34.73 15.26 1.45
C ILE A 624 -35.91 14.50 0.80
N THR A 625 -37.12 15.04 0.90
CA THR A 625 -38.31 14.46 0.26
C THR A 625 -38.24 14.57 -1.26
N GLN A 626 -37.86 15.75 -1.77
CA GLN A 626 -37.66 15.98 -3.21
C GLN A 626 -36.55 15.09 -3.79
N LEU A 627 -35.47 14.89 -3.04
CA LEU A 627 -34.40 13.96 -3.38
C LEU A 627 -34.91 12.52 -3.50
N GLY A 628 -35.71 12.06 -2.53
CA GLY A 628 -36.32 10.74 -2.56
C GLY A 628 -37.23 10.53 -3.78
N LEU A 629 -38.02 11.53 -4.15
CA LEU A 629 -38.85 11.50 -5.37
C LEU A 629 -38.00 11.45 -6.65
N ALA A 630 -36.90 12.21 -6.71
CA ALA A 630 -35.98 12.19 -7.84
C ALA A 630 -35.35 10.80 -8.02
N ILE A 631 -34.89 10.18 -6.92
CA ILE A 631 -34.30 8.83 -6.93
C ILE A 631 -35.34 7.78 -7.33
N LEU A 632 -36.57 7.87 -6.83
CA LEU A 632 -37.66 6.95 -7.20
C LEU A 632 -37.94 6.98 -8.71
N ASN A 633 -37.97 8.17 -9.30
CA ASN A 633 -38.17 8.35 -10.73
C ASN A 633 -36.98 7.77 -11.54
N LEU A 634 -35.75 8.00 -11.07
CA LEU A 634 -34.55 7.40 -11.69
C LEU A 634 -34.56 5.87 -11.60
N CYS A 635 -34.90 5.30 -10.45
CA CYS A 635 -34.99 3.85 -10.26
C CYS A 635 -36.04 3.19 -11.17
N SER A 636 -37.03 3.95 -11.64
CA SER A 636 -38.03 3.46 -12.59
C SER A 636 -37.50 3.43 -14.04
N LEU A 637 -36.44 4.17 -14.35
CA LEU A 637 -35.84 4.26 -15.68
C LEU A 637 -34.58 3.37 -15.83
N VAL A 638 -33.77 3.32 -14.78
CA VAL A 638 -32.47 2.63 -14.80
C VAL A 638 -32.66 1.11 -14.65
N PRO A 639 -32.14 0.31 -15.59
CA PRO A 639 -32.13 -1.14 -15.46
C PRO A 639 -31.12 -1.61 -14.40
N ASP A 640 -31.34 -2.79 -13.83
CA ASP A 640 -30.38 -3.47 -12.95
C ASP A 640 -29.93 -2.61 -11.74
N GLY A 641 -28.63 -2.45 -11.53
CA GLY A 641 -28.00 -1.83 -10.37
C GLY A 641 -27.95 -0.31 -10.40
N VAL A 642 -28.40 0.31 -9.31
CA VAL A 642 -28.19 1.73 -9.00
C VAL A 642 -27.36 1.83 -7.72
N VAL A 643 -26.32 2.65 -7.73
CA VAL A 643 -25.46 2.91 -6.57
C VAL A 643 -25.53 4.37 -6.20
N ILE A 644 -25.82 4.66 -4.94
CA ILE A 644 -25.90 6.02 -4.40
C ILE A 644 -24.79 6.22 -3.38
N PHE A 645 -24.04 7.29 -3.55
CA PHE A 645 -23.00 7.72 -2.63
C PHE A 645 -23.44 8.96 -1.84
N PHE A 646 -23.51 8.82 -0.53
CA PHE A 646 -23.78 9.90 0.42
C PHE A 646 -22.48 10.45 1.01
N PRO A 647 -22.47 11.71 1.49
CA PRO A 647 -21.25 12.35 1.99
C PRO A 647 -20.82 11.85 3.36
N SER A 648 -21.73 11.27 4.16
CA SER A 648 -21.40 10.68 5.46
C SER A 648 -22.45 9.67 5.91
N TYR A 649 -22.05 8.70 6.74
CA TYR A 649 -22.96 7.75 7.38
C TYR A 649 -24.08 8.43 8.18
N GLY A 650 -23.75 9.48 8.95
CA GLY A 650 -24.76 10.19 9.74
C GLY A 650 -25.84 10.84 8.87
N TYR A 651 -25.46 11.37 7.70
CA TYR A 651 -26.43 11.93 6.77
C TYR A 651 -27.24 10.85 6.05
N LEU A 652 -26.62 9.72 5.69
CA LEU A 652 -27.33 8.57 5.15
C LEU A 652 -28.42 8.08 6.13
N ASP A 653 -28.09 7.97 7.42
CA ASP A 653 -29.03 7.56 8.46
C ASP A 653 -30.20 8.56 8.62
N GLU A 654 -29.90 9.86 8.59
CA GLU A 654 -30.90 10.94 8.65
C GLU A 654 -31.87 10.86 7.45
N VAL A 655 -31.34 10.72 6.23
CA VAL A 655 -32.13 10.61 5.00
C VAL A 655 -33.02 9.37 5.03
N VAL A 656 -32.48 8.21 5.41
CA VAL A 656 -33.24 6.96 5.51
C VAL A 656 -34.35 7.08 6.56
N THR A 657 -34.08 7.72 7.69
CA THR A 657 -35.08 7.99 8.74
C THR A 657 -36.23 8.83 8.20
N VAL A 658 -35.94 9.87 7.40
CA VAL A 658 -36.99 10.69 6.76
C VAL A 658 -37.77 9.88 5.72
N TRP A 659 -37.12 9.03 4.93
CA TRP A 659 -37.78 8.22 3.90
C TRP A 659 -38.67 7.10 4.47
N GLN A 660 -38.38 6.63 5.68
CA GLN A 660 -39.18 5.65 6.41
C GLN A 660 -40.39 6.27 7.12
N LYS A 661 -40.35 7.56 7.43
CA LYS A 661 -41.49 8.27 8.02
C LYS A 661 -42.63 8.39 7.00
N SER A 662 -43.84 8.04 7.42
CA SER A 662 -45.05 8.29 6.63
C SER A 662 -45.36 9.79 6.62
N GLN A 663 -45.49 10.39 5.45
CA GLN A 663 -46.00 11.75 5.30
C GLN A 663 -47.50 11.68 4.99
N GLY A 664 -48.33 11.74 6.04
CA GLY A 664 -49.79 11.65 5.90
C GLY A 664 -50.27 10.26 5.45
N ASN A 665 -51.27 10.22 4.54
CA ASN A 665 -51.87 9.01 3.99
C ASN A 665 -51.07 8.35 2.84
N ALA A 666 -49.91 8.90 2.47
CA ALA A 666 -49.08 8.35 1.41
C ALA A 666 -48.12 7.29 1.95
N GLN A 667 -47.90 6.21 1.17
CA GLN A 667 -46.88 5.21 1.50
C GLN A 667 -45.50 5.86 1.64
N PRO A 668 -44.69 5.45 2.64
CA PRO A 668 -43.32 5.92 2.81
C PRO A 668 -42.50 5.82 1.52
N THR A 669 -41.63 6.79 1.30
CA THR A 669 -40.72 6.78 0.13
C THR A 669 -39.85 5.53 0.10
N TRP A 670 -39.45 5.03 1.28
CA TRP A 670 -38.70 3.79 1.43
C TRP A 670 -39.43 2.58 0.84
N ASP A 671 -40.71 2.39 1.18
CA ASP A 671 -41.49 1.25 0.68
C ASP A 671 -41.75 1.35 -0.82
N ARG A 672 -41.95 2.58 -1.31
CA ARG A 672 -42.07 2.84 -2.75
C ARG A 672 -40.79 2.48 -3.48
N LEU A 673 -39.62 2.79 -2.92
CA LEU A 673 -38.33 2.38 -3.49
C LEU A 673 -38.16 0.86 -3.44
N ALA A 674 -38.46 0.22 -2.31
CA ALA A 674 -38.39 -1.23 -2.13
C ALA A 674 -39.28 -2.01 -3.12
N SER A 675 -40.43 -1.44 -3.47
CA SER A 675 -41.32 -2.02 -4.49
C SER A 675 -40.71 -2.06 -5.90
N ARG A 676 -39.81 -1.10 -6.19
CA ARG A 676 -39.14 -0.91 -7.48
C ARG A 676 -37.81 -1.65 -7.56
N LYS A 677 -36.98 -1.59 -6.53
CA LYS A 677 -35.65 -2.22 -6.46
C LYS A 677 -35.38 -2.76 -5.06
N ALA A 678 -34.64 -3.87 -4.97
CA ALA A 678 -34.16 -4.39 -3.69
C ALA A 678 -33.21 -3.36 -3.04
N LEU A 679 -33.43 -3.02 -1.77
CA LEU A 679 -32.69 -1.97 -1.07
C LEU A 679 -31.59 -2.56 -0.19
N PHE A 680 -30.37 -2.05 -0.36
CA PHE A 680 -29.21 -2.41 0.45
C PHE A 680 -28.56 -1.15 1.00
N LYS A 681 -28.03 -1.23 2.23
CA LYS A 681 -27.46 -0.08 2.93
C LYS A 681 -26.13 -0.45 3.59
N GLU A 682 -25.10 0.34 3.33
CA GLU A 682 -23.82 0.27 4.02
C GLU A 682 -23.96 0.76 5.48
N SER A 683 -23.50 -0.04 6.43
CA SER A 683 -23.51 0.28 7.87
C SER A 683 -22.09 0.29 8.44
N ARG A 684 -21.83 1.17 9.41
CA ARG A 684 -20.51 1.23 10.07
C ARG A 684 -20.22 -0.08 10.81
N GLY A 685 -19.13 -0.75 10.44
CA GLY A 685 -18.65 -1.95 11.12
C GLY A 685 -19.27 -3.28 10.66
N ALA A 686 -20.28 -3.25 9.79
CA ALA A 686 -20.82 -4.47 9.17
C ALA A 686 -19.84 -5.05 8.13
N SER A 687 -19.98 -6.35 7.82
CA SER A 687 -19.25 -7.00 6.74
C SER A 687 -19.71 -6.43 5.40
N SER A 688 -18.88 -5.57 4.79
CA SER A 688 -19.18 -4.97 3.48
C SER A 688 -19.27 -6.01 2.37
N ASP A 689 -18.56 -7.13 2.51
CA ASP A 689 -18.52 -8.20 1.52
C ASP A 689 -19.84 -8.97 1.47
N GLU A 690 -20.49 -9.19 2.62
CA GLU A 690 -21.83 -9.80 2.70
C GLU A 690 -22.88 -8.94 1.98
N VAL A 691 -22.92 -7.64 2.28
CA VAL A 691 -23.86 -6.69 1.65
C VAL A 691 -23.62 -6.62 0.13
N LEU A 692 -22.37 -6.66 -0.31
CA LEU A 692 -22.04 -6.69 -1.74
C LEU A 692 -22.52 -7.98 -2.40
N GLN A 693 -22.34 -9.12 -1.74
CA GLN A 693 -22.75 -10.42 -2.26
C GLN A 693 -24.28 -10.46 -2.41
N GLU A 694 -25.03 -10.05 -1.39
CA GLU A 694 -26.49 -9.96 -1.47
C GLU A 694 -26.97 -8.99 -2.56
N TYR A 695 -26.30 -7.85 -2.71
CA TYR A 695 -26.57 -6.89 -3.78
C TYR A 695 -26.33 -7.50 -5.18
N SER A 696 -25.22 -8.22 -5.33
CA SER A 696 -24.84 -8.87 -6.59
C SER A 696 -25.82 -9.98 -6.94
N ASP A 697 -26.21 -10.80 -5.96
CA ASP A 697 -27.16 -11.89 -6.11
C ASP A 697 -28.57 -11.37 -6.47
N ALA A 698 -28.98 -10.20 -5.94
CA ALA A 698 -30.24 -9.58 -6.30
C ALA A 698 -30.31 -9.13 -7.77
N ILE A 699 -29.17 -8.87 -8.41
CA ILE A 699 -29.06 -8.42 -9.80
C ILE A 699 -28.77 -9.59 -10.76
N LEU A 700 -27.82 -10.45 -10.39
CA LEU A 700 -27.25 -11.50 -11.23
C LEU A 700 -27.77 -12.90 -10.91
N GLY A 701 -28.31 -13.11 -9.70
CA GLY A 701 -28.74 -14.43 -9.23
C GLY A 701 -29.94 -14.99 -9.99
N GLU A 702 -30.09 -16.32 -9.92
CA GLU A 702 -31.17 -17.07 -10.58
C GLU A 702 -32.56 -16.67 -10.09
N LYS A 703 -32.66 -16.15 -8.86
CA LYS A 703 -33.89 -15.60 -8.25
C LYS A 703 -34.10 -14.11 -8.56
N SER A 704 -33.35 -13.53 -9.50
CA SER A 704 -33.52 -12.12 -9.83
C SER A 704 -34.89 -11.89 -10.45
N ASN A 705 -35.73 -11.11 -9.76
CA ASN A 705 -37.07 -10.75 -10.25
C ASN A 705 -37.03 -9.72 -11.41
N GLY A 706 -35.88 -9.53 -12.05
CA GLY A 706 -35.64 -8.51 -13.09
C GLY A 706 -35.76 -7.04 -12.62
N LYS A 707 -36.09 -6.80 -11.35
CA LYS A 707 -36.27 -5.46 -10.77
C LYS A 707 -34.96 -4.69 -10.56
N GLY A 708 -33.86 -5.42 -10.37
CA GLY A 708 -32.56 -4.86 -10.00
C GLY A 708 -32.49 -4.41 -8.54
N ALA A 709 -31.39 -3.77 -8.17
CA ALA A 709 -31.10 -3.40 -6.79
C ALA A 709 -30.60 -1.95 -6.66
N LEU A 710 -30.82 -1.36 -5.48
CA LEU A 710 -30.37 -0.04 -5.08
C LEU A 710 -29.45 -0.17 -3.87
N LEU A 711 -28.20 0.26 -4.02
CA LEU A 711 -27.21 0.28 -2.95
C LEU A 711 -27.01 1.71 -2.44
N LEU A 712 -27.26 1.93 -1.14
CA LEU A 712 -26.97 3.18 -0.45
C LEU A 712 -25.63 3.04 0.28
N SER A 713 -24.64 3.84 -0.13
CA SER A 713 -23.26 3.75 0.32
C SER A 713 -22.69 5.14 0.63
N VAL A 714 -21.50 5.19 1.22
CA VAL A 714 -20.86 6.44 1.65
C VAL A 714 -19.56 6.68 0.89
N VAL A 715 -19.31 7.93 0.48
CA VAL A 715 -18.02 8.33 -0.11
C VAL A 715 -16.90 8.21 0.94
N GLY A 716 -15.79 7.56 0.58
CA GLY A 716 -14.70 7.21 1.52
C GLY A 716 -15.03 6.04 2.45
N GLY A 717 -16.18 5.38 2.26
CA GLY A 717 -16.52 4.10 2.87
C GLY A 717 -15.80 2.92 2.20
N LYS A 718 -15.96 1.71 2.75
CA LYS A 718 -15.32 0.51 2.19
C LYS A 718 -15.83 0.22 0.79
N MET A 719 -17.13 0.44 0.56
CA MET A 719 -17.80 0.23 -0.74
C MET A 719 -17.33 1.20 -1.83
N SER A 720 -16.84 2.39 -1.47
CA SER A 720 -16.33 3.40 -2.42
C SER A 720 -14.80 3.39 -2.56
N GLU A 721 -14.10 2.47 -1.89
CA GLU A 721 -12.64 2.32 -2.00
C GLU A 721 -12.19 0.96 -2.58
N GLY A 722 -12.83 -0.15 -2.19
CA GLY A 722 -12.34 -1.50 -2.48
C GLY A 722 -13.11 -2.28 -3.54
N ILE A 723 -14.27 -1.81 -3.99
CA ILE A 723 -15.24 -2.63 -4.75
C ILE A 723 -15.43 -2.13 -6.18
N ASN A 724 -15.64 -3.06 -7.11
CA ASN A 724 -15.86 -2.79 -8.54
C ASN A 724 -17.32 -3.06 -8.91
N PHE A 725 -18.02 -2.05 -9.43
CA PHE A 725 -19.41 -2.18 -9.91
C PHE A 725 -19.40 -2.36 -11.43
N SER A 726 -19.00 -3.54 -11.91
CA SER A 726 -18.91 -3.82 -13.34
C SER A 726 -20.28 -4.07 -13.97
N ASP A 727 -20.46 -3.61 -15.21
CA ASP A 727 -21.61 -3.94 -16.05
C ASP A 727 -22.96 -3.65 -15.39
N ARG A 728 -23.74 -4.71 -15.14
CA ARG A 728 -25.11 -4.65 -14.61
C ARG A 728 -25.14 -4.19 -13.15
N LEU A 729 -24.03 -4.32 -12.43
CA LEU A 729 -23.92 -3.94 -11.02
C LEU A 729 -23.89 -2.41 -10.84
N GLY A 730 -23.60 -1.63 -11.88
CA GLY A 730 -23.32 -0.20 -11.75
C GLY A 730 -23.91 0.69 -12.85
N ARG A 731 -25.10 0.37 -13.39
CA ARG A 731 -25.67 1.09 -14.54
C ARG A 731 -25.95 2.57 -14.27
N CYS A 732 -26.27 2.94 -13.03
CA CYS A 732 -26.35 4.33 -12.63
C CYS A 732 -25.65 4.59 -11.31
N VAL A 733 -24.76 5.58 -11.29
CA VAL A 733 -24.14 6.10 -10.07
C VAL A 733 -24.69 7.48 -9.76
N ILE A 734 -25.18 7.66 -8.54
CA ILE A 734 -25.70 8.94 -8.05
C ILE A 734 -24.80 9.41 -6.91
N VAL A 735 -24.21 10.61 -7.05
CA VAL A 735 -23.42 11.23 -5.98
C VAL A 735 -24.23 12.37 -5.38
N ILE A 736 -24.53 12.27 -4.09
CA ILE A 736 -25.35 13.24 -3.36
C ILE A 736 -24.44 14.18 -2.58
N GLY A 737 -24.52 15.48 -2.87
CA GLY A 737 -23.71 16.49 -2.21
C GLY A 737 -22.22 16.37 -2.50
N LEU A 738 -21.44 17.16 -1.76
CA LEU A 738 -19.98 17.14 -1.80
C LEU A 738 -19.47 16.67 -0.43
N PRO A 739 -18.68 15.58 -0.35
CA PRO A 739 -18.15 15.01 0.90
C PRO A 739 -16.98 15.83 1.45
N TYR A 740 -17.23 17.10 1.74
CA TYR A 740 -16.22 17.96 2.33
C TYR A 740 -15.79 17.44 3.69
N PRO A 741 -14.47 17.32 3.94
CA PRO A 741 -13.98 17.04 5.28
C PRO A 741 -14.44 18.08 6.29
N ASN A 742 -14.50 17.74 7.56
CA ASN A 742 -14.95 18.71 8.57
C ASN A 742 -13.86 19.76 8.81
N ILE A 743 -13.99 20.95 8.23
CA ILE A 743 -13.07 22.08 8.45
C ILE A 743 -12.97 22.53 9.91
N ALA A 744 -13.97 22.22 10.74
CA ALA A 744 -13.93 22.53 12.15
C ALA A 744 -13.04 21.55 12.94
N SER A 745 -12.71 20.38 12.37
CA SER A 745 -11.87 19.39 13.02
C SER A 745 -10.45 19.94 13.22
N PRO A 746 -9.80 19.60 14.32
CA PRO A 746 -8.49 20.15 14.64
C PRO A 746 -7.44 19.70 13.60
N ASP A 747 -7.56 18.47 13.09
CA ASP A 747 -6.68 17.92 12.05
C ASP A 747 -6.72 18.76 10.77
N TRP A 748 -7.91 19.10 10.28
CA TRP A 748 -8.07 19.89 9.07
C TRP A 748 -7.67 21.34 9.27
N LYS A 749 -7.95 21.93 10.44
CA LYS A 749 -7.46 23.27 10.77
C LYS A 749 -5.94 23.33 10.71
N ALA A 750 -5.26 22.35 11.32
CA ALA A 750 -3.81 22.28 11.32
C ALA A 750 -3.24 22.07 9.92
N LYS A 751 -3.85 21.19 9.10
CA LYS A 751 -3.43 21.01 7.69
C LYS A 751 -3.58 22.29 6.88
N ILE A 752 -4.70 22.99 7.01
CA ILE A 752 -4.97 24.24 6.29
C ILE A 752 -3.98 25.33 6.72
N GLU A 753 -3.81 25.54 8.02
CA GLU A 753 -2.86 26.51 8.57
C GLU A 753 -1.42 26.22 8.11
N TYR A 754 -1.04 24.94 8.08
CA TYR A 754 0.27 24.51 7.60
C TYR A 754 0.49 24.83 6.12
N ILE A 755 -0.49 24.53 5.27
CA ILE A 755 -0.39 24.82 3.83
C ILE A 755 -0.34 26.33 3.58
N GLU A 756 -1.18 27.11 4.28
CA GLU A 756 -1.17 28.58 4.20
C GLU A 756 0.21 29.13 4.57
N THR A 757 0.75 28.72 5.73
CA THR A 757 2.03 29.20 6.25
C THR A 757 3.20 28.78 5.38
N THR A 758 3.24 27.52 4.94
CA THR A 758 4.34 26.99 4.10
C THR A 758 4.37 27.67 2.75
N THR A 759 3.21 27.83 2.10
CA THR A 759 3.09 28.51 0.82
C THR A 759 3.51 29.98 0.94
N GLN A 760 3.06 30.66 2.01
CA GLN A 760 3.44 32.04 2.27
C GLN A 760 4.96 32.19 2.45
N ASN A 761 5.59 31.30 3.22
CA ASN A 761 7.03 31.33 3.47
C ASN A 761 7.83 31.09 2.19
N ASN A 762 7.42 30.10 1.38
CA ASN A 762 8.07 29.79 0.10
C ASN A 762 7.98 30.97 -0.89
N LEU A 763 6.80 31.58 -1.03
CA LEU A 763 6.61 32.73 -1.91
C LEU A 763 7.37 33.96 -1.42
N THR A 764 7.42 34.18 -0.11
CA THR A 764 8.20 35.28 0.48
C THR A 764 9.71 35.07 0.25
N ALA A 765 10.19 33.82 0.36
CA ALA A 765 11.58 33.47 0.06
C ALA A 765 11.93 33.67 -1.44
N GLN A 766 10.95 33.54 -2.32
CA GLN A 766 11.07 33.82 -3.76
C GLN A 766 10.92 35.31 -4.12
N GLY A 767 10.77 36.21 -3.13
CA GLY A 767 10.70 37.65 -3.33
C GLY A 767 9.31 38.20 -3.68
N VAL A 768 8.24 37.41 -3.55
CA VAL A 768 6.86 37.86 -3.77
C VAL A 768 6.40 38.77 -2.63
N ALA A 769 5.61 39.80 -2.94
CA ALA A 769 5.06 40.71 -1.94
C ALA A 769 4.23 39.96 -0.89
N LYS A 770 4.41 40.32 0.40
CA LYS A 770 3.79 39.61 1.53
C LYS A 770 2.27 39.51 1.43
N GLU A 771 1.59 40.55 0.95
CA GLU A 771 0.13 40.56 0.78
C GLU A 771 -0.34 39.58 -0.29
N GLU A 772 0.38 39.51 -1.42
CA GLU A 772 0.11 38.55 -2.49
C GLU A 772 0.40 37.12 -2.03
N ALA A 773 1.48 36.91 -1.28
CA ALA A 773 1.82 35.61 -0.70
C ALA A 773 0.74 35.10 0.27
N ILE A 774 0.15 35.98 1.10
CA ILE A 774 -0.95 35.62 2.00
C ILE A 774 -2.21 35.25 1.20
N SER A 775 -2.55 36.04 0.17
CA SER A 775 -3.73 35.77 -0.65
C SER A 775 -3.59 34.43 -1.40
N LYS A 776 -2.42 34.17 -2.00
CA LYS A 776 -2.11 32.91 -2.66
C LYS A 776 -2.12 31.73 -1.68
N GLY A 777 -1.53 31.88 -0.49
CA GLY A 777 -1.55 30.84 0.55
C GLY A 777 -2.98 30.39 0.91
N LYS A 778 -3.89 31.36 1.12
CA LYS A 778 -5.32 31.07 1.38
C LYS A 778 -6.01 30.39 0.20
N GLN A 779 -5.67 30.77 -1.02
CA GLN A 779 -6.21 30.14 -2.21
C GLN A 779 -5.74 28.68 -2.34
N THR A 780 -4.44 28.43 -2.20
CA THR A 780 -3.86 27.08 -2.23
C THR A 780 -4.48 26.17 -1.17
N ALA A 781 -4.66 26.67 0.06
CA ALA A 781 -5.28 25.87 1.11
C ALA A 781 -6.76 25.55 0.84
N ARG A 782 -7.52 26.51 0.26
CA ARG A 782 -8.89 26.27 -0.21
C ARG A 782 -8.93 25.24 -1.34
N ASP A 783 -7.99 25.33 -2.27
CA ASP A 783 -7.90 24.40 -3.38
C ASP A 783 -7.55 23.00 -2.91
N PHE A 784 -6.59 22.84 -1.99
CA PHE A 784 -6.26 21.57 -1.34
C PHE A 784 -7.48 20.94 -0.65
N TYR A 785 -8.26 21.73 0.11
CA TYR A 785 -9.49 21.27 0.76
C TYR A 785 -10.54 20.77 -0.24
N GLU A 786 -10.67 21.46 -1.37
CA GLU A 786 -11.57 21.06 -2.45
C GLU A 786 -11.06 19.85 -3.23
N ASN A 787 -9.76 19.76 -3.47
CA ASN A 787 -9.11 18.65 -4.16
C ASN A 787 -9.29 17.36 -3.36
N ALA A 788 -9.18 17.41 -2.03
CA ALA A 788 -9.48 16.27 -1.17
C ALA A 788 -10.93 15.76 -1.34
N CYS A 789 -11.90 16.67 -1.37
CA CYS A 789 -13.31 16.35 -1.61
C CYS A 789 -13.52 15.73 -3.00
N MET A 790 -12.94 16.35 -4.04
CA MET A 790 -13.12 15.91 -5.42
C MET A 790 -12.38 14.60 -5.73
N ARG A 791 -11.21 14.33 -5.12
CA ARG A 791 -10.53 13.04 -5.23
C ARG A 791 -11.43 11.90 -4.75
N ALA A 792 -12.09 12.06 -3.59
CA ALA A 792 -13.01 11.05 -3.05
C ALA A 792 -14.26 10.84 -3.94
N VAL A 793 -14.80 11.92 -4.53
CA VAL A 793 -15.91 11.85 -5.49
C VAL A 793 -15.49 11.13 -6.77
N ASN A 794 -14.37 11.54 -7.37
CA ASN A 794 -13.85 10.97 -8.62
C ASN A 794 -13.53 9.48 -8.46
N GLN A 795 -12.98 9.09 -7.31
CA GLN A 795 -12.71 7.69 -6.98
C GLN A 795 -14.00 6.88 -6.89
N SER A 796 -15.07 7.44 -6.33
CA SER A 796 -16.38 6.77 -6.25
C SER A 796 -17.01 6.60 -7.64
N ILE A 797 -16.91 7.63 -8.49
CA ILE A 797 -17.48 7.62 -9.84
C ILE A 797 -16.74 6.66 -10.78
N GLY A 798 -15.40 6.61 -10.70
CA GLY A 798 -14.57 5.76 -11.55
C GLY A 798 -14.84 4.25 -11.42
N ARG A 799 -15.69 3.83 -10.45
CA ARG A 799 -15.96 2.42 -10.19
C ARG A 799 -16.94 1.75 -11.14
N ALA A 800 -17.82 2.53 -11.75
CA ALA A 800 -18.94 2.05 -12.54
C ALA A 800 -18.61 1.72 -14.00
N ILE A 801 -17.41 2.10 -14.47
CA ILE A 801 -16.99 1.86 -15.85
C ILE A 801 -15.68 1.10 -15.84
N ARG A 802 -15.61 -0.01 -16.59
CA ARG A 802 -14.45 -0.91 -16.53
C ARG A 802 -13.82 -1.29 -17.85
N HIS A 803 -14.55 -1.25 -18.95
CA HIS A 803 -14.01 -1.59 -20.26
C HIS A 803 -14.69 -0.76 -21.34
N ARG A 804 -14.11 -0.78 -22.54
CA ARG A 804 -14.59 -0.02 -23.71
C ARG A 804 -16.08 -0.23 -24.03
N GLY A 805 -16.57 -1.45 -23.81
CA GLY A 805 -17.96 -1.85 -24.08
C GLY A 805 -18.95 -1.51 -22.95
N ASP A 806 -18.48 -1.09 -21.79
CA ASP A 806 -19.34 -0.77 -20.65
C ASP A 806 -20.07 0.56 -20.87
N TYR A 807 -21.18 0.77 -20.16
CA TYR A 807 -21.95 2.00 -20.21
C TYR A 807 -22.65 2.28 -18.88
N ALA A 808 -22.67 3.55 -18.48
CA ALA A 808 -23.28 3.99 -17.25
C ALA A 808 -23.81 5.43 -17.34
N ALA A 809 -24.84 5.71 -16.54
CA ALA A 809 -25.29 7.06 -16.26
C ALA A 809 -24.71 7.54 -14.92
N ILE A 810 -24.23 8.78 -14.86
CA ILE A 810 -23.70 9.39 -13.63
C ILE A 810 -24.53 10.63 -13.33
N VAL A 811 -25.12 10.70 -12.14
CA VAL A 811 -25.93 11.84 -11.70
C VAL A 811 -25.27 12.51 -10.50
N LEU A 812 -24.88 13.76 -10.68
CA LEU A 812 -24.26 14.59 -9.64
C LEU A 812 -25.33 15.51 -9.03
N VAL A 813 -25.72 15.27 -7.79
CA VAL A 813 -26.82 15.98 -7.12
C VAL A 813 -26.26 16.99 -6.14
N ASP A 814 -25.96 18.20 -6.63
CA ASP A 814 -25.69 19.41 -5.86
C ASP A 814 -25.56 20.58 -6.84
N ARG A 815 -26.05 21.78 -6.49
CA ARG A 815 -25.87 22.97 -7.34
C ARG A 815 -24.40 23.31 -7.60
N ARG A 816 -23.51 22.99 -6.66
CA ARG A 816 -22.09 23.35 -6.73
C ARG A 816 -21.36 22.63 -7.86
N TYR A 817 -21.82 21.45 -8.28
CA TYR A 817 -21.27 20.76 -9.46
C TYR A 817 -21.47 21.55 -10.77
N GLY A 818 -22.41 22.51 -10.81
CA GLY A 818 -22.60 23.42 -11.94
C GLY A 818 -21.58 24.55 -12.00
N THR A 819 -20.87 24.84 -10.90
CA THR A 819 -19.86 25.92 -10.86
C THR A 819 -18.59 25.51 -11.60
N GLU A 820 -17.98 26.43 -12.34
CA GLU A 820 -16.78 26.17 -13.15
C GLU A 820 -15.61 25.64 -12.32
N ARG A 821 -15.45 26.15 -11.10
CA ARG A 821 -14.43 25.71 -10.15
C ARG A 821 -14.53 24.24 -9.75
N ILE A 822 -15.73 23.72 -9.48
CA ILE A 822 -15.92 22.30 -9.12
C ILE A 822 -15.95 21.44 -10.37
N ARG A 823 -16.61 21.92 -11.43
CA ARG A 823 -16.68 21.24 -12.72
C ARG A 823 -15.28 21.03 -13.32
N GLY A 824 -14.36 21.98 -13.16
CA GLY A 824 -12.97 21.89 -13.63
C GLY A 824 -12.16 20.78 -12.95
N LYS A 825 -12.52 20.39 -11.72
CA LYS A 825 -11.89 19.34 -10.92
C LYS A 825 -12.43 17.93 -11.23
N LEU A 826 -13.38 17.80 -12.16
CA LEU A 826 -13.84 16.51 -12.68
C LEU A 826 -12.87 16.01 -13.78
N PRO A 827 -12.62 14.68 -13.86
CA PRO A 827 -11.83 14.06 -14.90
C PRO A 827 -12.30 14.46 -16.30
N GLY A 828 -11.36 14.61 -17.24
CA GLY A 828 -11.66 15.05 -18.61
C GLY A 828 -12.74 14.21 -19.30
N TRP A 829 -12.72 12.89 -19.10
CA TRP A 829 -13.70 11.97 -19.69
C TRP A 829 -15.12 12.14 -19.11
N ILE A 830 -15.25 12.46 -17.82
CA ILE A 830 -16.54 12.79 -17.19
C ILE A 830 -17.05 14.14 -17.71
N ARG A 831 -16.15 15.14 -17.83
CA ARG A 831 -16.48 16.46 -18.40
C ARG A 831 -16.96 16.34 -19.85
N GLY A 832 -16.37 15.44 -20.63
CA GLY A 832 -16.79 15.15 -22.01
C GLY A 832 -18.19 14.51 -22.09
N GLY A 833 -18.57 13.67 -21.12
CA GLY A 833 -19.91 13.06 -21.03
C GLY A 833 -20.98 13.95 -20.37
N LEU A 834 -20.62 15.15 -19.91
CA LEU A 834 -21.54 16.07 -19.24
C LEU A 834 -22.47 16.74 -20.24
N VAL A 835 -23.78 16.55 -20.05
CA VAL A 835 -24.79 17.21 -20.88
C VAL A 835 -24.73 18.72 -20.66
N LYS A 836 -24.63 19.49 -21.76
CA LYS A 836 -24.60 20.96 -21.72
C LYS A 836 -25.83 21.51 -21.00
N ASP A 837 -25.56 22.42 -20.07
CA ASP A 837 -26.56 23.14 -19.26
C ASP A 837 -27.51 22.22 -18.49
N SER A 838 -27.04 21.01 -18.13
CA SER A 838 -27.84 20.02 -17.38
C SER A 838 -28.35 20.58 -16.04
N HIS A 839 -27.56 21.46 -15.43
CA HIS A 839 -27.86 22.06 -14.13
C HIS A 839 -29.09 22.97 -14.15
N GLU A 840 -29.51 23.48 -15.30
CA GLU A 840 -30.68 24.37 -15.44
C GLU A 840 -31.97 23.61 -15.79
N LYS A 841 -31.86 22.37 -16.28
CA LYS A 841 -32.97 21.61 -16.88
C LYS A 841 -33.77 20.75 -15.89
N GLY A 842 -33.33 20.67 -14.63
CA GLY A 842 -34.02 19.97 -13.53
C GLY A 842 -34.27 18.47 -13.77
N LEU A 843 -35.20 17.88 -13.00
CA LEU A 843 -35.51 16.44 -13.04
C LEU A 843 -36.16 16.00 -14.35
N GLY A 844 -37.00 16.84 -14.96
CA GLY A 844 -37.67 16.53 -16.23
C GLY A 844 -36.66 16.30 -17.36
N GLY A 845 -35.67 17.19 -17.48
CA GLY A 845 -34.57 17.04 -18.45
C GLY A 845 -33.72 15.79 -18.17
N LEU A 846 -33.40 15.54 -16.89
CA LEU A 846 -32.67 14.35 -16.46
C LEU A 846 -33.39 13.05 -16.87
N MET A 847 -34.69 12.95 -16.64
CA MET A 847 -35.48 11.77 -17.01
C MET A 847 -35.50 11.54 -18.52
N GLY A 848 -35.60 12.60 -19.32
CA GLY A 848 -35.54 12.52 -20.78
C GLY A 848 -34.18 12.02 -21.28
N ALA A 849 -33.08 12.57 -20.75
CA ALA A 849 -31.73 12.19 -21.13
C ALA A 849 -31.40 10.74 -20.73
N VAL A 850 -31.65 10.37 -19.47
CA VAL A 850 -31.38 9.02 -18.95
C VAL A 850 -32.27 7.97 -19.60
N GLY A 851 -33.55 8.29 -19.79
CA GLY A 851 -34.49 7.41 -20.49
C GLY A 851 -34.11 7.18 -21.95
N GLY A 852 -33.70 8.24 -22.66
CA GLY A 852 -33.20 8.14 -24.03
C GLY A 852 -31.92 7.32 -24.13
N PHE A 853 -30.97 7.54 -23.22
CA PHE A 853 -29.70 6.81 -23.14
C PHE A 853 -29.91 5.30 -23.00
N PHE A 854 -30.68 4.85 -22.00
CA PHE A 854 -30.90 3.41 -21.78
C PHE A 854 -31.76 2.75 -22.87
N ARG A 855 -32.74 3.46 -23.47
CA ARG A 855 -33.48 2.95 -24.64
C ARG A 855 -32.57 2.78 -25.84
N GLY A 856 -31.68 3.74 -26.08
CA GLY A 856 -30.66 3.67 -27.14
C GLY A 856 -29.74 2.47 -26.97
N LYS A 857 -29.32 2.12 -25.75
CA LYS A 857 -28.50 0.93 -25.50
C LYS A 857 -29.27 -0.38 -25.66
N LYS A 858 -30.54 -0.45 -25.20
CA LYS A 858 -31.39 -1.64 -25.38
C LYS A 858 -31.64 -1.96 -26.86
N SER A 859 -31.87 -0.95 -27.70
CA SER A 859 -32.07 -1.16 -29.14
C SER A 859 -30.81 -1.67 -29.85
N LYS A 860 -29.61 -1.22 -29.44
CA LYS A 860 -28.34 -1.72 -29.97
C LYS A 860 -28.03 -3.15 -29.53
N SER A 861 -28.38 -3.55 -28.31
CA SER A 861 -28.12 -4.92 -27.81
C SER A 861 -29.13 -5.97 -28.30
N GLN A 862 -30.23 -5.57 -28.95
CA GLN A 862 -31.17 -6.49 -29.60
C GLN A 862 -30.84 -6.73 -31.08
N ASN A 863 -29.99 -5.89 -31.67
CA ASN A 863 -29.53 -5.97 -33.06
C ASN A 863 -28.10 -6.55 -33.18
N GLN A 864 -27.45 -6.87 -32.06
CA GLN A 864 -26.21 -7.65 -31.94
C GLN A 864 -26.56 -8.96 -31.25
#